data_AF-A0A4V6T559-F1
#
_entry.id   AF-A0A4V6T559-F1
#
_cell.length_a   1.000
_cell.length_b   1.000
_cell.length_c   1.000
_cell.angle_alpha   90.00
_cell.angle_beta   90.00
_cell.angle_gamma   90.00
#
_symmetry.space_group_name_H-M   'P 1'
#
loop_
_entity.id
_entity.type
_entity.pdbx_description
1 polymer ?
#
loop_
_entity_poly.entity_id
_entity_poly.type
_entity_poly.pdbx_seq_one_letter_code
_entity_poly.pdbx_strand_id
1 'polypeptide(L)'
;MANTHILKSNPTKDDDTWKFEVLPAVLTRRPRNSTGKFGKFIKFTSNEISLQIQKFPSNRILHLDHEDNFVLCSFGDFRLPDSNLRTNGEYIARFLKTGLFLNNVQYRFYHHSNSQLRGRSCFLRKATSDAELDSKIYELGDFEKIKNVAKRAKRIGLLFSEAQIDYVLDPKYISDIPDIKAGDEIFSDGCGLISKRLAVQVSRAKKIIFRGKGYTPCVFQIRYLGYKGVLMLHPELDQKKEHLAEFRQSMKKFSTTTNTTFSVVDYSKPYAFGRLNNDIIVLLNSLGVSNEKLLGKQASYLQRILEASTDPLKAIDLLSSMDQYPLAEKVLLDGLSDTNVQAALRRLQMKEIADFRNERNKQRSRMIIEKSRLLFGVCDPFKVLKEGEVYIRISTGYGATTPIHGDVLMVRNPCLYPGDCLKLRAVHHEKLIHLVDCIVFASVAKPGRHAAPSMSSGGDLDGDKFFVCWDPDLVPPIVAESYDYPPNKEKPNKAVTRADLANHFALYNNASLARIASLHSKWVRGSPKGAMCSECQELNALHSQSVDGASVKIPDRLTIPPEPSEPYILDLLADAAQKFADEFVQSEQARRSMISDPENLTGKYLLEQLLRSQRSTISEYELFSLAWRMSRKFDFDLTPLLGHFDFGAFTAQQKHAIIGTLQLPQEGYNFIWNSLFRSDILTRKDLYDRCLSHPFSIQRLYSSKLHGLQTFFEYLRMATEQFTRKILILKTDDRFSLGIFMRGDIPWDEDPIVNDNVVLCSFLPQTSATFSTYFPCTTGYRLHCSDVNLQLYDKHRGNTFVFITTPPKASGAEVVASIALQKFSARVQRQIGRINRTPITGIELHVISNRDRIAHQLFDLWFEHVPTEIRLKRFEREKVPYRVNDIADVDWDTHPGWLKDVFFIERRTRIGEFKLDPRSENDFIHQLEDKTPDQLDQVMEVALDYHLDNELFWAFSLTASQVPLRRDQIRRWMDSHPPLVFVLLRVFPPLEDPPSLPLETAPFTRNILENIIRSANTLGIASLVALEKISANIARLSSREYLDLLWLTASSVRSMQLVQEIMFVLNDCRATSNDQSAAARYER
;
A
#
# COMPACT_ATOMS: atom_id res chain seq x y z
N MET A 1 -13.49 -15.47 -37.92
CA MET A 1 -14.93 -15.42 -38.30
C MET A 1 -15.51 -16.81 -38.09
N ALA A 2 -16.52 -16.97 -37.23
CA ALA A 2 -17.05 -18.28 -36.85
C ALA A 2 -18.00 -18.80 -37.94
N ASN A 3 -17.71 -19.98 -38.48
CA ASN A 3 -18.53 -20.67 -39.49
C ASN A 3 -19.76 -21.27 -38.81
N THR A 4 -20.87 -20.54 -38.87
CA THR A 4 -22.19 -20.95 -38.39
C THR A 4 -22.89 -21.72 -39.51
N HIS A 5 -23.45 -22.90 -39.21
CA HIS A 5 -24.22 -23.70 -40.16
C HIS A 5 -25.70 -23.66 -39.77
N ILE A 6 -26.56 -23.19 -40.67
CA ILE A 6 -28.00 -23.06 -40.42
C ILE A 6 -28.63 -24.45 -40.57
N LEU A 7 -29.24 -24.97 -39.50
CA LEU A 7 -29.97 -26.23 -39.51
C LEU A 7 -31.41 -26.04 -40.00
N LYS A 8 -32.03 -24.91 -39.62
CA LYS A 8 -33.39 -24.56 -40.03
C LYS A 8 -33.59 -23.04 -39.96
N SER A 9 -34.16 -22.46 -41.00
CA SER A 9 -34.61 -21.06 -41.00
C SER A 9 -36.06 -20.97 -40.52
N ASN A 10 -36.40 -19.86 -39.84
CA ASN A 10 -37.73 -19.48 -39.38
C ASN A 10 -38.48 -20.61 -38.64
N PRO A 11 -38.02 -21.03 -37.45
CA PRO A 11 -38.72 -22.02 -36.64
C PRO A 11 -40.16 -21.58 -36.32
N THR A 12 -41.12 -22.50 -36.42
CA THR A 12 -42.55 -22.21 -36.24
C THR A 12 -43.13 -22.95 -35.05
N LYS A 13 -44.25 -22.48 -34.50
CA LYS A 13 -44.92 -23.14 -33.37
C LYS A 13 -45.38 -24.57 -33.67
N ASP A 14 -45.51 -24.93 -34.95
CA ASP A 14 -46.03 -26.22 -35.42
C ASP A 14 -44.91 -27.26 -35.62
N ASP A 15 -43.65 -26.90 -35.40
CA ASP A 15 -42.56 -27.86 -35.47
C ASP A 15 -42.72 -28.98 -34.43
N ASP A 16 -42.61 -30.21 -34.89
CA ASP A 16 -42.76 -31.45 -34.13
C ASP A 16 -41.52 -32.37 -34.19
N THR A 17 -40.63 -32.14 -35.16
CA THR A 17 -39.44 -32.95 -35.42
C THR A 17 -38.20 -32.08 -35.67
N TRP A 18 -37.06 -32.50 -35.11
CA TRP A 18 -35.76 -31.81 -35.23
C TRP A 18 -34.68 -32.78 -35.72
N LYS A 19 -34.82 -33.19 -36.98
CA LYS A 19 -33.89 -34.10 -37.66
C LYS A 19 -33.13 -33.35 -38.74
N PHE A 20 -31.80 -33.38 -38.69
CA PHE A 20 -30.94 -32.65 -39.61
C PHE A 20 -29.81 -33.54 -40.13
N GLU A 21 -29.55 -33.43 -41.42
CA GLU A 21 -28.37 -34.01 -42.08
C GLU A 21 -27.32 -32.91 -42.24
N VAL A 22 -26.14 -33.15 -41.67
CA VAL A 22 -25.04 -32.19 -41.57
C VAL A 22 -23.76 -32.85 -42.06
N LEU A 23 -23.03 -32.16 -42.94
CA LEU A 23 -21.74 -32.66 -43.46
C LEU A 23 -20.78 -32.99 -42.30
N PRO A 24 -20.11 -34.16 -42.31
CA PRO A 24 -19.17 -34.55 -41.24
C PRO A 24 -18.09 -33.50 -40.95
N ALA A 25 -17.65 -32.78 -41.99
CA ALA A 25 -16.67 -31.70 -41.88
C ALA A 25 -17.15 -30.52 -40.99
N VAL A 26 -18.45 -30.27 -40.88
CA VAL A 26 -19.03 -29.23 -40.00
C VAL A 26 -19.00 -29.68 -38.54
N LEU A 27 -19.16 -30.99 -38.29
CA LEU A 27 -19.20 -31.57 -36.94
C LEU A 27 -17.80 -31.73 -36.31
N THR A 28 -16.73 -31.78 -37.13
CA THR A 28 -15.36 -32.03 -36.67
C THR A 28 -14.43 -30.80 -36.78
N ARG A 29 -14.91 -29.68 -37.33
CA ARG A 29 -14.08 -28.49 -37.59
C ARG A 29 -13.64 -27.81 -36.29
N ARG A 30 -12.36 -27.96 -35.93
CA ARG A 30 -11.75 -27.25 -34.80
C ARG A 30 -11.01 -25.99 -35.25
N PRO A 31 -11.03 -24.89 -34.47
CA PRO A 31 -10.15 -23.76 -34.74
C PRO A 31 -8.68 -24.21 -34.67
N ARG A 32 -7.84 -23.81 -35.64
CA ARG A 32 -6.39 -24.08 -35.62
C ARG A 32 -5.77 -23.53 -34.32
N ASN A 33 -4.91 -24.31 -33.68
CA ASN A 33 -4.21 -23.96 -32.42
C ASN A 33 -5.11 -23.72 -31.19
N SER A 34 -6.26 -24.39 -31.10
CA SER A 34 -7.17 -24.25 -29.96
C SER A 34 -6.93 -25.27 -28.85
N THR A 35 -6.93 -24.83 -27.58
CA THR A 35 -6.78 -25.68 -26.39
C THR A 35 -8.07 -25.78 -25.58
N GLY A 36 -8.39 -26.98 -25.11
CA GLY A 36 -9.60 -27.31 -24.33
C GLY A 36 -10.60 -28.18 -25.10
N LYS A 37 -11.72 -28.48 -24.43
CA LYS A 37 -12.79 -29.33 -24.98
C LYS A 37 -13.71 -28.51 -25.89
N PHE A 38 -13.91 -28.95 -27.13
CA PHE A 38 -14.78 -28.30 -28.12
C PHE A 38 -15.90 -29.26 -28.50
N GLY A 39 -17.10 -28.73 -28.70
CA GLY A 39 -18.21 -29.54 -29.14
C GLY A 39 -19.32 -28.75 -29.81
N LYS A 40 -20.38 -29.48 -30.12
CA LYS A 40 -21.55 -28.99 -30.88
C LYS A 40 -22.33 -28.01 -30.03
N PHE A 41 -22.53 -26.80 -30.54
CA PHE A 41 -23.40 -25.80 -29.93
C PHE A 41 -24.51 -25.41 -30.89
N ILE A 42 -25.73 -25.47 -30.40
CA ILE A 42 -26.92 -25.13 -31.17
C ILE A 42 -27.58 -23.91 -30.55
N LYS A 43 -27.72 -22.86 -31.36
CA LYS A 43 -28.38 -21.62 -30.98
C LYS A 43 -29.78 -21.59 -31.59
N PHE A 44 -30.78 -21.39 -30.74
CA PHE A 44 -32.15 -21.12 -31.16
C PHE A 44 -32.39 -19.61 -31.13
N THR A 45 -32.86 -19.07 -32.25
CA THR A 45 -33.29 -17.68 -32.40
C THR A 45 -34.64 -17.62 -33.11
N SER A 46 -35.26 -16.45 -33.16
CA SER A 46 -36.50 -16.25 -33.92
C SER A 46 -36.36 -16.52 -35.41
N ASN A 47 -35.15 -16.31 -35.97
CA ASN A 47 -34.90 -16.34 -37.41
C ASN A 47 -34.31 -17.68 -37.86
N GLU A 48 -33.58 -18.37 -36.99
CA GLU A 48 -32.90 -19.61 -37.34
C GLU A 48 -32.55 -20.47 -36.13
N ILE A 49 -32.38 -21.77 -36.40
CA ILE A 49 -31.68 -22.74 -35.57
C ILE A 49 -30.34 -22.98 -36.25
N SER A 50 -29.25 -22.66 -35.56
CA SER A 50 -27.90 -22.80 -36.13
C SER A 50 -26.97 -23.60 -35.26
N LEU A 51 -26.05 -24.32 -35.92
CA LEU A 51 -25.01 -25.16 -35.36
C LEU A 51 -23.65 -24.50 -35.55
N GLN A 52 -22.87 -24.47 -34.48
CA GLN A 52 -21.47 -24.07 -34.50
C GLN A 52 -20.65 -24.96 -33.57
N ILE A 53 -19.36 -25.07 -33.83
CA ILE A 53 -18.41 -25.72 -32.90
C ILE A 53 -17.81 -24.64 -32.01
N GLN A 54 -17.97 -24.80 -30.69
CA GLN A 54 -17.42 -23.87 -29.71
C GLN A 54 -16.80 -24.61 -28.53
N LYS A 55 -15.99 -23.89 -27.75
CA LYS A 55 -15.39 -24.42 -26.53
C LYS A 55 -16.48 -24.70 -25.50
N PHE A 56 -16.52 -25.91 -24.95
CA PHE A 56 -17.41 -26.23 -23.85
C PHE A 56 -16.88 -25.68 -22.52
N PRO A 57 -17.77 -25.27 -21.60
CA PRO A 57 -17.38 -24.93 -20.24
C PRO A 57 -16.81 -26.16 -19.54
N SER A 58 -15.76 -26.02 -18.73
CA SER A 58 -15.21 -27.13 -17.96
C SER A 58 -16.16 -27.48 -16.81
N ASN A 59 -16.61 -28.72 -16.70
CA ASN A 59 -17.44 -29.19 -15.59
C ASN A 59 -17.23 -30.69 -15.36
N ARG A 60 -17.71 -31.21 -14.22
CA ARG A 60 -17.48 -32.60 -13.81
C ARG A 60 -18.04 -33.61 -14.80
N ILE A 61 -19.20 -33.33 -15.39
CA ILE A 61 -19.86 -34.21 -16.37
C ILE A 61 -19.01 -34.39 -17.63
N LEU A 62 -18.50 -33.30 -18.19
CA LEU A 62 -17.69 -33.34 -19.40
C LEU A 62 -16.32 -33.98 -19.19
N HIS A 63 -15.89 -34.18 -17.94
CA HIS A 63 -14.67 -34.94 -17.63
C HIS A 63 -14.89 -36.43 -17.49
N LEU A 64 -16.12 -36.86 -17.19
CA LEU A 64 -16.48 -38.27 -17.04
C LEU A 64 -16.86 -38.94 -18.37
N ASP A 65 -17.01 -38.17 -19.44
CA ASP A 65 -17.49 -38.66 -20.74
C ASP A 65 -16.84 -37.89 -21.91
N HIS A 66 -16.90 -38.46 -23.10
CA HIS A 66 -16.32 -37.89 -24.31
C HIS A 66 -17.13 -36.69 -24.83
N GLU A 67 -16.45 -35.63 -25.24
CA GLU A 67 -17.08 -34.36 -25.67
C GLU A 67 -18.04 -34.52 -26.87
N ASP A 68 -17.74 -35.45 -27.78
CA ASP A 68 -18.58 -35.72 -28.96
C ASP A 68 -19.99 -36.22 -28.63
N ASN A 69 -20.17 -36.79 -27.44
CA ASN A 69 -21.46 -37.26 -26.96
C ASN A 69 -22.39 -36.11 -26.57
N PHE A 70 -21.92 -34.86 -26.51
CA PHE A 70 -22.69 -33.73 -26.02
C PHE A 70 -23.04 -32.71 -27.10
N VAL A 71 -24.17 -32.06 -26.90
CA VAL A 71 -24.60 -30.86 -27.61
C VAL A 71 -25.02 -29.82 -26.57
N LEU A 72 -24.49 -28.61 -26.65
CA LEU A 72 -24.93 -27.49 -25.81
C LEU A 72 -25.96 -26.67 -26.58
N CYS A 73 -27.20 -26.62 -26.09
CA CYS A 73 -28.26 -25.82 -26.69
C CYS A 73 -28.46 -24.51 -25.93
N SER A 74 -28.72 -23.42 -26.66
CA SER A 74 -29.04 -22.10 -26.09
C SER A 74 -30.36 -21.58 -26.65
N PHE A 75 -31.25 -21.15 -25.75
CA PHE A 75 -32.58 -20.61 -26.02
C PHE A 75 -32.78 -19.20 -25.45
N GLY A 76 -31.70 -18.50 -25.08
CA GLY A 76 -31.77 -17.16 -24.49
C GLY A 76 -32.53 -16.18 -25.38
N ASP A 77 -32.14 -16.15 -26.66
CA ASP A 77 -32.64 -15.25 -27.70
C ASP A 77 -33.86 -15.82 -28.47
N PHE A 78 -34.32 -17.02 -28.10
CA PHE A 78 -35.38 -17.69 -28.83
C PHE A 78 -36.75 -17.12 -28.49
N ARG A 79 -37.43 -16.51 -29.46
CA ARG A 79 -38.83 -16.07 -29.36
C ARG A 79 -39.56 -16.41 -30.66
N LEU A 80 -40.60 -17.21 -30.60
CA LEU A 80 -41.48 -17.44 -31.75
C LEU A 80 -42.25 -16.15 -32.07
N PRO A 81 -42.40 -15.79 -33.36
CA PRO A 81 -43.22 -14.64 -33.77
C PRO A 81 -44.65 -14.74 -33.22
N ASP A 82 -45.23 -13.61 -32.81
CA ASP A 82 -46.63 -13.48 -32.35
C ASP A 82 -47.06 -14.50 -31.27
N SER A 83 -46.13 -14.90 -30.41
CA SER A 83 -46.35 -15.94 -29.39
C SER A 83 -46.10 -15.43 -27.97
N ASN A 84 -46.87 -15.96 -27.00
CA ASN A 84 -46.63 -15.67 -25.59
C ASN A 84 -45.46 -16.50 -25.03
N LEU A 85 -44.97 -16.14 -23.84
CA LEU A 85 -43.84 -16.84 -23.19
C LEU A 85 -44.14 -18.32 -22.91
N ARG A 86 -45.40 -18.67 -22.70
CA ARG A 86 -45.83 -20.05 -22.44
C ARG A 86 -45.69 -20.91 -23.70
N THR A 87 -46.13 -20.42 -24.86
CA THR A 87 -45.99 -21.09 -26.15
C THR A 87 -44.52 -21.34 -26.50
N ASN A 88 -43.63 -20.38 -26.18
CA ASN A 88 -42.18 -20.56 -26.32
C ASN A 88 -41.65 -21.68 -25.40
N GLY A 89 -42.10 -21.72 -24.15
CA GLY A 89 -41.76 -22.79 -23.21
C GLY A 89 -42.28 -24.15 -23.66
N GLU A 90 -43.49 -24.22 -24.21
CA GLU A 90 -44.08 -25.44 -24.75
C GLU A 90 -43.32 -25.96 -25.98
N TYR A 91 -42.86 -25.08 -26.88
CA TYR A 91 -41.98 -25.44 -27.99
C TYR A 91 -40.68 -26.09 -27.50
N ILE A 92 -40.00 -25.44 -26.55
CA ILE A 92 -38.74 -25.96 -25.98
C ILE A 92 -39.01 -27.28 -25.26
N ALA A 93 -40.11 -27.42 -24.54
CA ALA A 93 -40.48 -28.67 -23.88
C ALA A 93 -40.69 -29.81 -24.87
N ARG A 94 -41.33 -29.56 -26.03
CA ARG A 94 -41.45 -30.57 -27.09
C ARG A 94 -40.08 -30.94 -27.66
N PHE A 95 -39.24 -29.95 -27.99
CA PHE A 95 -37.88 -30.19 -28.47
C PHE A 95 -37.07 -31.08 -27.52
N LEU A 96 -37.08 -30.77 -26.21
CA LEU A 96 -36.32 -31.52 -25.22
C LEU A 96 -36.85 -32.94 -24.97
N LYS A 97 -38.15 -33.17 -25.17
CA LYS A 97 -38.78 -34.51 -25.06
C LYS A 97 -38.48 -35.39 -26.29
N THR A 98 -38.61 -34.83 -27.48
CA THR A 98 -38.35 -35.54 -28.75
C THR A 98 -36.85 -35.78 -28.95
N GLY A 99 -36.03 -34.79 -28.59
CA GLY A 99 -34.59 -34.78 -28.82
C GLY A 99 -34.22 -34.27 -30.22
N LEU A 100 -32.92 -34.09 -30.41
CA LEU A 100 -32.30 -33.63 -31.64
C LEU A 100 -31.68 -34.82 -32.38
N PHE A 101 -31.89 -34.94 -33.69
CA PHE A 101 -31.17 -35.90 -34.53
C PHE A 101 -30.20 -35.18 -35.45
N LEU A 102 -28.91 -35.56 -35.37
CA LEU A 102 -27.88 -35.14 -36.33
C LEU A 102 -27.31 -36.40 -36.98
N ASN A 103 -27.46 -36.55 -38.30
CA ASN A 103 -27.00 -37.71 -39.08
C ASN A 103 -27.47 -39.04 -38.45
N ASN A 104 -28.78 -39.16 -38.20
CA ASN A 104 -29.42 -40.28 -37.48
C ASN A 104 -28.93 -40.56 -36.05
N VAL A 105 -28.09 -39.72 -35.45
CA VAL A 105 -27.71 -39.83 -34.03
C VAL A 105 -28.63 -38.95 -33.18
N GLN A 106 -29.35 -39.57 -32.24
CA GLN A 106 -30.22 -38.86 -31.31
C GLN A 106 -29.46 -38.31 -30.10
N TYR A 107 -29.69 -37.03 -29.79
CA TYR A 107 -29.25 -36.33 -28.59
C TYR A 107 -30.48 -35.94 -27.78
N ARG A 108 -30.56 -36.39 -26.54
CA ARG A 108 -31.71 -36.19 -25.64
C ARG A 108 -31.32 -35.24 -24.50
N PHE A 109 -32.30 -34.57 -23.89
CA PHE A 109 -32.06 -33.64 -22.80
C PHE A 109 -31.31 -34.32 -21.66
N TYR A 110 -30.13 -33.80 -21.31
CA TYR A 110 -29.30 -34.38 -20.26
C TYR A 110 -29.45 -33.62 -18.95
N HIS A 111 -29.00 -32.36 -18.89
CA HIS A 111 -29.28 -31.46 -17.77
C HIS A 111 -28.75 -30.04 -18.04
N HIS A 112 -28.88 -29.17 -17.04
CA HIS A 112 -28.27 -27.83 -16.96
C HIS A 112 -27.74 -27.54 -15.53
N SER A 113 -26.83 -26.58 -15.39
CA SER A 113 -26.52 -25.93 -14.11
C SER A 113 -27.51 -24.80 -13.80
N ASN A 114 -27.43 -24.18 -12.61
CA ASN A 114 -28.25 -23.00 -12.27
C ASN A 114 -27.92 -21.78 -13.14
N SER A 115 -26.64 -21.57 -13.48
CA SER A 115 -26.26 -20.49 -14.40
C SER A 115 -26.86 -20.71 -15.78
N GLN A 116 -26.79 -21.94 -16.26
CA GLN A 116 -27.37 -22.35 -17.54
C GLN A 116 -28.90 -22.23 -17.55
N LEU A 117 -29.59 -22.57 -16.45
CA LEU A 117 -31.04 -22.33 -16.29
C LEU A 117 -31.39 -20.85 -16.49
N ARG A 118 -30.68 -19.96 -15.78
CA ARG A 118 -30.88 -18.50 -15.90
C ARG A 118 -30.57 -17.97 -17.31
N GLY A 119 -29.51 -18.49 -17.93
CA GLY A 119 -29.13 -18.17 -19.30
C GLY A 119 -29.92 -18.92 -20.38
N ARG A 120 -30.92 -19.73 -19.99
CA ARG A 120 -31.72 -20.60 -20.89
C ARG A 120 -30.87 -21.48 -21.81
N SER A 121 -29.82 -22.11 -21.27
CA SER A 121 -29.01 -23.10 -21.99
C SER A 121 -29.01 -24.45 -21.27
N CYS A 122 -28.80 -25.55 -22.00
CA CYS A 122 -28.73 -26.88 -21.42
C CYS A 122 -27.87 -27.83 -22.28
N PHE A 123 -27.39 -28.90 -21.67
CA PHE A 123 -26.71 -29.98 -22.37
C PHE A 123 -27.71 -31.06 -22.79
N LEU A 124 -27.57 -31.50 -24.03
CA LEU A 124 -28.11 -32.75 -24.54
C LEU A 124 -26.95 -33.75 -24.64
N ARG A 125 -27.28 -35.03 -24.53
CA ARG A 125 -26.32 -36.12 -24.65
C ARG A 125 -26.85 -37.20 -25.60
N LYS A 126 -25.96 -37.80 -26.40
CA LYS A 126 -26.23 -38.98 -27.21
C LYS A 126 -26.81 -40.10 -26.33
N ALA A 127 -27.99 -40.61 -26.64
CA ALA A 127 -28.60 -41.74 -25.94
C ALA A 127 -29.77 -42.30 -26.73
N THR A 128 -30.08 -43.59 -26.53
CA THR A 128 -31.23 -44.25 -27.17
C THR A 128 -32.50 -44.21 -26.31
N SER A 129 -32.36 -43.99 -25.00
CA SER A 129 -33.50 -43.90 -24.07
C SER A 129 -33.23 -42.93 -22.90
N ASP A 130 -34.29 -42.45 -22.26
CA ASP A 130 -34.17 -41.62 -21.05
C ASP A 130 -33.63 -42.40 -19.84
N ALA A 131 -33.91 -43.71 -19.78
CA ALA A 131 -33.43 -44.61 -18.73
C ALA A 131 -31.89 -44.74 -18.74
N GLU A 132 -31.27 -44.77 -19.92
CA GLU A 132 -29.80 -44.75 -20.07
C GLU A 132 -29.21 -43.49 -19.42
N LEU A 133 -29.81 -42.32 -19.71
CA LEU A 133 -29.34 -41.05 -19.18
C LEU A 133 -29.59 -40.90 -17.67
N ASP A 134 -30.72 -41.41 -17.19
CA ASP A 134 -31.06 -41.43 -15.76
C ASP A 134 -30.07 -42.29 -14.98
N SER A 135 -29.78 -43.52 -15.44
CA SER A 135 -28.78 -44.42 -14.84
C SER A 135 -27.43 -43.71 -14.67
N LYS A 136 -26.93 -43.08 -15.73
CA LYS A 136 -25.65 -42.35 -15.71
C LYS A 136 -25.61 -41.20 -14.70
N ILE A 137 -26.71 -40.48 -14.50
CA ILE A 137 -26.77 -39.39 -13.52
C ILE A 137 -26.88 -39.94 -12.10
N TYR A 138 -27.69 -40.98 -11.90
CA TYR A 138 -27.97 -41.55 -10.59
C TYR A 138 -26.80 -42.38 -10.03
N GLU A 139 -25.87 -42.83 -10.87
CA GLU A 139 -24.55 -43.33 -10.46
C GLU A 139 -23.69 -42.25 -9.76
N LEU A 140 -23.97 -40.96 -9.99
CA LEU A 140 -23.18 -39.85 -9.47
C LEU A 140 -23.73 -39.27 -8.15
N GLY A 141 -24.85 -39.77 -7.66
CA GLY A 141 -25.42 -39.37 -6.37
C GLY A 141 -26.85 -39.83 -6.14
N ASP A 142 -27.31 -39.74 -4.90
CA ASP A 142 -28.62 -40.24 -4.45
C ASP A 142 -29.82 -39.32 -4.79
N PHE A 143 -29.87 -38.83 -6.03
CA PHE A 143 -30.87 -37.86 -6.49
C PHE A 143 -32.31 -38.40 -6.49
N GLU A 144 -32.50 -39.71 -6.58
CA GLU A 144 -33.83 -40.35 -6.59
C GLU A 144 -34.65 -40.11 -5.32
N LYS A 145 -33.96 -39.90 -4.18
CA LYS A 145 -34.56 -39.56 -2.88
C LYS A 145 -35.22 -38.18 -2.90
N ILE A 146 -34.79 -37.28 -3.79
CA ILE A 146 -35.28 -35.91 -3.87
C ILE A 146 -36.55 -35.86 -4.72
N LYS A 147 -37.72 -35.83 -4.09
CA LYS A 147 -39.02 -35.91 -4.78
C LYS A 147 -39.56 -34.57 -5.32
N ASN A 148 -38.88 -33.46 -5.07
CA ASN A 148 -39.22 -32.16 -5.64
C ASN A 148 -38.39 -31.89 -6.92
N VAL A 149 -39.06 -31.54 -8.02
CA VAL A 149 -38.42 -31.36 -9.35
C VAL A 149 -37.38 -30.26 -9.35
N ALA A 150 -37.73 -29.07 -8.85
CA ALA A 150 -36.83 -27.92 -8.83
C ALA A 150 -35.60 -28.18 -7.95
N LYS A 151 -35.81 -28.77 -6.76
CA LYS A 151 -34.72 -29.17 -5.84
C LYS A 151 -33.82 -30.23 -6.48
N ARG A 152 -34.40 -31.26 -7.10
CA ARG A 152 -33.63 -32.31 -7.81
C ARG A 152 -32.81 -31.73 -8.95
N ALA A 153 -33.41 -30.88 -9.78
CA ALA A 153 -32.71 -30.16 -10.86
C ALA A 153 -31.55 -29.32 -10.31
N LYS A 154 -31.78 -28.57 -9.23
CA LYS A 154 -30.75 -27.76 -8.55
C LYS A 154 -29.57 -28.61 -8.04
N ARG A 155 -29.83 -29.83 -7.52
CA ARG A 155 -28.78 -30.74 -7.04
C ARG A 155 -28.00 -31.42 -8.17
N ILE A 156 -28.67 -31.96 -9.18
CA ILE A 156 -28.01 -32.52 -10.37
C ILE A 156 -27.19 -31.43 -11.08
N GLY A 157 -27.72 -30.20 -11.16
CA GLY A 157 -27.04 -29.05 -11.75
C GLY A 157 -25.70 -28.67 -11.11
N LEU A 158 -25.41 -29.14 -9.89
CA LEU A 158 -24.09 -28.98 -9.26
C LEU A 158 -23.01 -29.79 -9.99
N LEU A 159 -23.37 -30.86 -10.71
CA LEU A 159 -22.44 -31.65 -11.55
C LEU A 159 -22.06 -30.89 -12.84
N PHE A 160 -22.98 -30.07 -13.34
CA PHE A 160 -22.85 -29.28 -14.58
C PHE A 160 -22.30 -27.87 -14.35
N SER A 161 -22.13 -27.47 -13.09
CA SER A 161 -21.61 -26.15 -12.77
C SER A 161 -20.18 -26.01 -13.25
N GLU A 162 -19.86 -24.87 -13.85
CA GLU A 162 -18.53 -24.60 -14.39
C GLU A 162 -17.50 -24.62 -13.25
N ALA A 163 -16.55 -25.54 -13.38
CA ALA A 163 -15.54 -25.84 -12.38
C ALA A 163 -14.37 -26.56 -13.07
N GLN A 164 -13.16 -26.03 -12.88
CA GLN A 164 -11.95 -26.75 -13.27
C GLN A 164 -11.68 -27.87 -12.27
N ILE A 165 -11.09 -28.97 -12.75
CA ILE A 165 -10.57 -30.03 -11.90
C ILE A 165 -9.23 -29.50 -11.37
N ASP A 166 -9.24 -28.97 -10.15
CA ASP A 166 -8.07 -28.27 -9.61
C ASP A 166 -7.16 -29.22 -8.82
N TYR A 167 -7.75 -30.15 -8.06
CA TYR A 167 -7.01 -31.05 -7.18
C TYR A 167 -7.79 -32.35 -6.96
N VAL A 168 -7.10 -33.47 -6.67
CA VAL A 168 -7.74 -34.74 -6.27
C VAL A 168 -7.55 -34.89 -4.77
N LEU A 169 -8.64 -34.80 -4.01
CA LEU A 169 -8.62 -34.90 -2.55
C LEU A 169 -9.16 -36.26 -2.12
N ASP A 170 -8.29 -37.10 -1.57
CA ASP A 170 -8.66 -38.41 -1.05
C ASP A 170 -9.63 -38.27 0.15
N PRO A 171 -10.81 -38.91 0.13
CA PRO A 171 -11.81 -38.86 1.19
C PRO A 171 -11.28 -39.23 2.58
N LYS A 172 -10.19 -40.00 2.70
CA LYS A 172 -9.63 -40.34 4.02
C LYS A 172 -9.07 -39.13 4.78
N TYR A 173 -8.74 -38.04 4.08
CA TYR A 173 -8.20 -36.82 4.67
C TYR A 173 -9.28 -35.78 4.97
N ILE A 174 -10.56 -36.16 4.96
CA ILE A 174 -11.66 -35.26 5.27
C ILE A 174 -12.50 -35.77 6.44
N SER A 175 -13.22 -34.87 7.10
CA SER A 175 -14.21 -35.22 8.13
C SER A 175 -15.52 -34.45 7.94
N ASP A 176 -16.61 -35.04 8.42
CA ASP A 176 -17.90 -34.36 8.57
C ASP A 176 -18.01 -33.84 10.01
N ILE A 177 -18.35 -32.56 10.18
CA ILE A 177 -18.51 -31.88 11.47
C ILE A 177 -19.93 -31.28 11.60
N PRO A 178 -20.50 -31.18 12.82
CA PRO A 178 -21.85 -30.66 13.01
C PRO A 178 -21.94 -29.18 12.70
N ASP A 179 -23.11 -28.70 12.26
CA ASP A 179 -23.37 -27.26 12.14
C ASP A 179 -23.34 -26.55 13.50
N ILE A 180 -22.90 -25.29 13.52
CA ILE A 180 -23.01 -24.41 14.69
C ILE A 180 -24.44 -23.88 14.73
N LYS A 181 -25.20 -24.27 15.76
CA LYS A 181 -26.61 -23.93 15.91
C LYS A 181 -26.92 -23.31 17.27
N ALA A 182 -27.95 -22.47 17.32
CA ALA A 182 -28.62 -22.06 18.55
C ALA A 182 -30.14 -22.11 18.32
N GLY A 183 -30.84 -23.00 19.01
CA GLY A 183 -32.23 -23.33 18.67
C GLY A 183 -32.32 -23.91 17.24
N ASP A 184 -33.21 -23.36 16.44
CA ASP A 184 -33.44 -23.77 15.04
C ASP A 184 -32.53 -23.03 14.03
N GLU A 185 -31.81 -21.98 14.46
CA GLU A 185 -30.95 -21.17 13.59
C GLU A 185 -29.57 -21.82 13.38
N ILE A 186 -29.08 -21.78 12.14
CA ILE A 186 -27.76 -22.30 11.74
C ILE A 186 -26.81 -21.13 11.42
N PHE A 187 -25.74 -20.99 12.20
CA PHE A 187 -24.75 -19.91 12.03
C PHE A 187 -23.62 -20.26 11.05
N SER A 188 -23.42 -21.54 10.77
CA SER A 188 -22.36 -22.04 9.90
C SER A 188 -22.86 -22.49 8.53
N ASP A 189 -24.05 -22.07 8.08
CA ASP A 189 -24.69 -22.64 6.89
C ASP A 189 -23.84 -22.43 5.64
N GLY A 190 -23.18 -23.49 5.17
CA GLY A 190 -22.33 -23.46 3.99
C GLY A 190 -20.83 -23.22 4.28
N CYS A 191 -20.42 -23.08 5.54
CA CYS A 191 -19.05 -22.72 5.93
C CYS A 191 -18.29 -23.85 6.63
N GLY A 192 -17.34 -24.47 5.94
CA GLY A 192 -16.44 -25.50 6.48
C GLY A 192 -15.01 -25.00 6.71
N LEU A 193 -14.10 -25.92 7.03
CA LEU A 193 -12.72 -25.63 7.43
C LEU A 193 -11.72 -26.25 6.45
N ILE A 194 -10.62 -25.55 6.17
CA ILE A 194 -9.50 -26.05 5.35
C ILE A 194 -8.17 -25.81 6.06
N SER A 195 -7.29 -26.81 6.04
CA SER A 195 -5.95 -26.68 6.59
C SER A 195 -5.06 -25.79 5.72
N LYS A 196 -4.04 -25.17 6.30
CA LYS A 196 -3.06 -24.36 5.55
C LYS A 196 -2.32 -25.20 4.52
N ARG A 197 -2.01 -26.46 4.85
CA ARG A 197 -1.36 -27.38 3.91
C ARG A 197 -2.19 -27.59 2.66
N LEU A 198 -3.49 -27.89 2.80
CA LEU A 198 -4.36 -28.10 1.65
C LEU A 198 -4.60 -26.80 0.87
N ALA A 199 -4.79 -25.67 1.56
CA ALA A 199 -4.93 -24.36 0.93
C ALA A 199 -3.74 -24.05 0.00
N VAL A 200 -2.51 -24.25 0.47
CA VAL A 200 -1.29 -24.05 -0.35
C VAL A 200 -1.23 -25.01 -1.54
N GLN A 201 -1.58 -26.28 -1.35
CA GLN A 201 -1.59 -27.28 -2.42
C GLN A 201 -2.60 -26.93 -3.52
N VAL A 202 -3.83 -26.59 -3.13
CA VAL A 202 -4.91 -26.19 -4.04
C VAL A 202 -4.55 -24.91 -4.79
N SER A 203 -4.02 -23.90 -4.09
CA SER A 203 -3.58 -22.64 -4.71
C SER A 203 -2.50 -22.84 -5.77
N ARG A 204 -1.54 -23.73 -5.51
CA ARG A 204 -0.49 -24.07 -6.48
C ARG A 204 -1.05 -24.82 -7.67
N ALA A 205 -1.91 -25.82 -7.45
CA ALA A 205 -2.49 -26.63 -8.51
C ALA A 205 -3.38 -25.78 -9.45
N LYS A 206 -4.20 -24.89 -8.87
CA LYS A 206 -5.04 -23.93 -9.61
C LYS A 206 -4.25 -22.76 -10.22
N LYS A 207 -2.96 -22.60 -9.85
CA LYS A 207 -2.11 -21.46 -10.23
C LYS A 207 -2.74 -20.12 -9.88
N ILE A 208 -3.21 -19.98 -8.64
CA ILE A 208 -3.75 -18.72 -8.14
C ILE A 208 -2.60 -17.72 -8.04
N ILE A 209 -2.68 -16.67 -8.86
CA ILE A 209 -1.68 -15.61 -8.94
C ILE A 209 -2.35 -14.28 -8.57
N PHE A 210 -1.70 -13.54 -7.68
CA PHE A 210 -2.04 -12.16 -7.37
C PHE A 210 -0.81 -11.30 -7.67
N ARG A 211 -0.93 -10.31 -8.56
CA ARG A 211 0.16 -9.40 -8.98
C ARG A 211 1.47 -10.10 -9.32
N GLY A 212 1.39 -11.15 -10.13
CA GLY A 212 2.55 -11.92 -10.60
C GLY A 212 3.18 -12.85 -9.57
N LYS A 213 2.63 -12.96 -8.36
CA LYS A 213 3.11 -13.87 -7.30
C LYS A 213 2.06 -14.93 -6.98
N GLY A 214 2.51 -16.13 -6.60
CA GLY A 214 1.62 -17.17 -6.11
C GLY A 214 0.89 -16.72 -4.84
N TYR A 215 -0.44 -16.83 -4.83
CA TYR A 215 -1.29 -16.35 -3.74
C TYR A 215 -2.09 -17.50 -3.15
N THR A 216 -2.15 -17.54 -1.81
CA THR A 216 -2.98 -18.51 -1.06
C THR A 216 -4.10 -17.77 -0.35
N PRO A 217 -5.34 -17.85 -0.85
CA PRO A 217 -6.53 -17.27 -0.23
C PRO A 217 -6.82 -17.87 1.16
N CYS A 218 -7.55 -17.10 1.99
CA CYS A 218 -8.08 -17.59 3.26
C CYS A 218 -9.43 -18.29 3.10
N VAL A 219 -10.18 -17.99 2.03
CA VAL A 219 -11.49 -18.58 1.76
C VAL A 219 -11.53 -19.12 0.34
N PHE A 220 -12.00 -20.36 0.19
CA PHE A 220 -12.23 -21.00 -1.10
C PHE A 220 -13.71 -21.37 -1.21
N GLN A 221 -14.39 -20.92 -2.25
CA GLN A 221 -15.69 -21.46 -2.62
C GLN A 221 -15.46 -22.75 -3.42
N ILE A 222 -16.07 -23.85 -3.00
CA ILE A 222 -15.74 -25.19 -3.50
C ILE A 222 -16.94 -25.98 -3.99
N ARG A 223 -16.62 -26.98 -4.81
CA ARG A 223 -17.46 -28.13 -5.14
C ARG A 223 -16.62 -29.38 -4.98
N TYR A 224 -17.02 -30.28 -4.09
CA TYR A 224 -16.32 -31.53 -3.82
C TYR A 224 -17.34 -32.60 -3.48
N LEU A 225 -17.35 -33.73 -4.20
CA LEU A 225 -18.37 -34.78 -4.04
C LEU A 225 -19.80 -34.16 -4.06
N GLY A 226 -20.58 -34.38 -3.00
CA GLY A 226 -21.88 -33.74 -2.78
C GLY A 226 -21.85 -32.44 -1.97
N TYR A 227 -20.67 -31.96 -1.58
CA TYR A 227 -20.47 -30.74 -0.81
C TYR A 227 -20.42 -29.50 -1.70
N LYS A 228 -21.15 -28.47 -1.26
CA LYS A 228 -21.13 -27.11 -1.80
C LYS A 228 -21.04 -26.13 -0.64
N GLY A 229 -20.10 -25.19 -0.73
CA GLY A 229 -20.00 -24.09 0.23
C GLY A 229 -18.65 -23.38 0.12
N VAL A 230 -18.27 -22.69 1.19
CA VAL A 230 -16.93 -22.15 1.37
C VAL A 230 -16.15 -22.96 2.39
N LEU A 231 -14.84 -23.01 2.23
CA LEU A 231 -13.91 -23.47 3.27
C LEU A 231 -13.03 -22.30 3.69
N MET A 232 -12.98 -22.04 5.00
CA MET A 232 -12.11 -21.02 5.58
C MET A 232 -10.86 -21.64 6.20
N LEU A 233 -9.74 -20.94 6.07
CA LEU A 233 -8.46 -21.35 6.62
C LEU A 233 -8.57 -21.56 8.14
N HIS A 234 -8.19 -22.74 8.60
CA HIS A 234 -8.23 -23.10 10.02
C HIS A 234 -6.91 -23.78 10.45
N PRO A 235 -5.95 -23.02 11.00
CA PRO A 235 -4.61 -23.53 11.32
C PRO A 235 -4.58 -24.69 12.33
N GLU A 236 -5.59 -24.85 13.18
CA GLU A 236 -5.65 -25.96 14.15
C GLU A 236 -5.73 -27.33 13.47
N LEU A 237 -6.24 -27.43 12.23
CA LEU A 237 -6.24 -28.69 11.48
C LEU A 237 -4.82 -29.21 11.21
N ASP A 238 -3.89 -28.31 10.90
CA ASP A 238 -2.49 -28.71 10.67
C ASP A 238 -1.78 -29.10 11.98
N GLN A 239 -2.27 -28.64 13.14
CA GLN A 239 -1.73 -29.03 14.45
C GLN A 239 -2.18 -30.45 14.80
N LYS A 240 -3.45 -30.78 14.55
CA LYS A 240 -4.01 -32.13 14.78
C LYS A 240 -3.45 -33.17 13.82
N LYS A 241 -3.16 -32.78 12.56
CA LYS A 241 -2.61 -33.65 11.50
C LYS A 241 -3.49 -34.85 11.11
N GLU A 242 -4.77 -34.85 11.48
CA GLU A 242 -5.73 -35.91 11.18
C GLU A 242 -6.42 -35.69 9.82
N HIS A 243 -6.95 -34.48 9.61
CA HIS A 243 -7.73 -34.11 8.42
C HIS A 243 -7.18 -32.83 7.76
N LEU A 244 -7.37 -32.73 6.44
CA LEU A 244 -7.00 -31.59 5.61
C LEU A 244 -8.18 -30.63 5.37
N ALA A 245 -9.41 -31.13 5.42
CA ALA A 245 -10.62 -30.32 5.31
C ALA A 245 -11.75 -30.94 6.14
N GLU A 246 -12.59 -30.10 6.71
CA GLU A 246 -13.77 -30.53 7.47
C GLU A 246 -15.02 -29.85 6.91
N PHE A 247 -16.07 -30.63 6.68
CA PHE A 247 -17.30 -30.17 6.03
C PHE A 247 -18.47 -30.17 7.00
N ARG A 248 -19.29 -29.11 6.97
CA ARG A 248 -20.51 -29.04 7.78
C ARG A 248 -21.67 -29.80 7.15
N GLN A 249 -22.61 -30.26 7.98
CA GLN A 249 -23.80 -30.99 7.52
C GLN A 249 -24.60 -30.20 6.47
N SER A 250 -24.79 -28.89 6.66
CA SER A 250 -25.53 -28.06 5.71
C SER A 250 -24.87 -27.98 4.32
N MET A 251 -23.55 -28.20 4.22
CA MET A 251 -22.82 -28.20 2.94
C MET A 251 -23.13 -29.43 2.09
N LYS A 252 -23.53 -30.55 2.69
CA LYS A 252 -23.77 -31.83 2.00
C LYS A 252 -25.13 -31.82 1.31
N LYS A 253 -25.13 -31.50 0.02
CA LYS A 253 -26.36 -31.28 -0.76
C LYS A 253 -26.94 -32.57 -1.36
N PHE A 254 -26.10 -33.61 -1.51
CA PHE A 254 -26.44 -35.00 -1.86
C PHE A 254 -25.28 -35.91 -1.44
N SER A 255 -25.45 -37.23 -1.46
CA SER A 255 -24.40 -38.19 -1.10
C SER A 255 -23.82 -38.86 -2.35
N THR A 256 -22.50 -38.95 -2.42
CA THR A 256 -21.78 -39.70 -3.48
C THR A 256 -20.37 -40.07 -2.99
N THR A 257 -19.86 -41.21 -3.47
CA THR A 257 -18.49 -41.67 -3.27
C THR A 257 -17.67 -41.62 -4.57
N THR A 258 -18.30 -41.27 -5.68
CA THR A 258 -17.65 -41.20 -7.00
C THR A 258 -17.09 -39.80 -7.24
N ASN A 259 -15.96 -39.72 -7.95
CA ASN A 259 -15.28 -38.48 -8.34
C ASN A 259 -14.80 -37.61 -7.16
N THR A 260 -13.59 -37.90 -6.67
CA THR A 260 -12.88 -37.20 -5.59
C THR A 260 -12.18 -35.90 -6.05
N THR A 261 -12.65 -35.31 -7.14
CA THR A 261 -12.15 -34.03 -7.61
C THR A 261 -12.61 -32.91 -6.69
N PHE A 262 -11.64 -32.17 -6.17
CA PHE A 262 -11.82 -30.92 -5.46
C PHE A 262 -11.72 -29.75 -6.45
N SER A 263 -12.83 -29.05 -6.64
CA SER A 263 -12.94 -27.91 -7.54
C SER A 263 -13.15 -26.62 -6.76
N VAL A 264 -12.29 -25.64 -7.00
CA VAL A 264 -12.45 -24.27 -6.52
C VAL A 264 -13.21 -23.47 -7.58
N VAL A 265 -14.31 -22.88 -7.16
CA VAL A 265 -15.21 -22.06 -7.98
C VAL A 265 -14.75 -20.60 -7.97
N ASP A 266 -14.43 -20.10 -6.78
CA ASP A 266 -13.98 -18.72 -6.53
C ASP A 266 -13.21 -18.69 -5.20
N TYR A 267 -12.58 -17.56 -4.87
CA TYR A 267 -11.74 -17.43 -3.67
C TYR A 267 -11.62 -15.97 -3.20
N SER A 268 -11.30 -15.76 -1.91
CA SER A 268 -11.08 -14.42 -1.35
C SER A 268 -9.92 -13.70 -2.03
N LYS A 269 -10.07 -12.40 -2.33
CA LYS A 269 -9.07 -11.61 -3.08
C LYS A 269 -8.71 -10.32 -2.33
N PRO A 270 -7.42 -9.93 -2.33
CA PRO A 270 -7.01 -8.61 -1.86
C PRO A 270 -7.66 -7.50 -2.69
N TYR A 271 -7.90 -6.34 -2.06
CA TYR A 271 -8.39 -5.12 -2.74
C TYR A 271 -9.67 -5.30 -3.57
N ALA A 272 -10.54 -6.24 -3.20
CA ALA A 272 -11.86 -6.38 -3.81
C ALA A 272 -12.77 -5.23 -3.36
N PHE A 273 -12.64 -4.05 -3.98
CA PHE A 273 -13.43 -2.87 -3.62
C PHE A 273 -14.92 -3.08 -3.88
N GLY A 274 -15.74 -2.57 -2.96
CA GLY A 274 -17.18 -2.57 -3.10
C GLY A 274 -17.66 -1.51 -4.09
N ARG A 275 -18.79 -1.79 -4.75
CA ARG A 275 -19.47 -0.84 -5.63
C ARG A 275 -20.89 -0.59 -5.15
N LEU A 276 -21.28 0.69 -5.08
CA LEU A 276 -22.68 1.07 -4.89
C LEU A 276 -23.45 0.87 -6.19
N ASN A 277 -24.65 0.30 -6.07
CA ASN A 277 -25.62 0.11 -7.15
C ASN A 277 -26.94 0.81 -6.79
N ASN A 278 -27.88 0.86 -7.74
CA ASN A 278 -29.19 1.50 -7.52
C ASN A 278 -29.91 0.97 -6.29
N ASP A 279 -29.89 -0.35 -6.09
CA ASP A 279 -30.63 -1.02 -5.04
C ASP A 279 -30.12 -0.59 -3.66
N ILE A 280 -28.80 -0.65 -3.42
CA ILE A 280 -28.19 -0.19 -2.17
C ILE A 280 -28.43 1.31 -1.97
N ILE A 281 -28.28 2.13 -3.01
CA ILE A 281 -28.46 3.59 -2.92
C ILE A 281 -29.88 3.96 -2.47
N VAL A 282 -30.89 3.28 -3.03
CA VAL A 282 -32.30 3.46 -2.65
C VAL A 282 -32.52 3.18 -1.17
N LEU A 283 -31.93 2.08 -0.67
CA LEU A 283 -32.06 1.69 0.73
C LEU A 283 -31.33 2.67 1.65
N LEU A 284 -30.11 3.09 1.30
CA LEU A 284 -29.35 4.06 2.08
C LEU A 284 -30.07 5.41 2.18
N ASN A 285 -30.67 5.88 1.09
CA ASN A 285 -31.46 7.10 1.10
C ASN A 285 -32.68 6.98 2.02
N SER A 286 -33.38 5.83 1.96
CA SER A 286 -34.52 5.53 2.85
C SER A 286 -34.12 5.41 4.33
N LEU A 287 -32.85 5.07 4.61
CA LEU A 287 -32.27 4.99 5.96
C LEU A 287 -31.61 6.31 6.42
N GLY A 288 -31.85 7.42 5.71
CA GLY A 288 -31.43 8.76 6.13
C GLY A 288 -30.05 9.21 5.63
N VAL A 289 -29.45 8.53 4.66
CA VAL A 289 -28.28 9.06 3.95
C VAL A 289 -28.74 10.14 2.96
N SER A 290 -28.24 11.37 3.12
CA SER A 290 -28.68 12.51 2.33
C SER A 290 -28.29 12.41 0.84
N ASN A 291 -29.07 13.05 -0.01
CA ASN A 291 -28.81 13.14 -1.46
C ASN A 291 -27.43 13.77 -1.72
N GLU A 292 -27.06 14.80 -0.95
CA GLU A 292 -25.76 15.50 -1.04
C GLU A 292 -24.58 14.55 -0.84
N LYS A 293 -24.65 13.66 0.16
CA LYS A 293 -23.58 12.68 0.43
C LYS A 293 -23.46 11.68 -0.73
N LEU A 294 -24.57 11.17 -1.24
CA LEU A 294 -24.59 10.21 -2.35
C LEU A 294 -24.07 10.84 -3.65
N LEU A 295 -24.51 12.06 -3.97
CA LEU A 295 -24.01 12.86 -5.10
C LEU A 295 -22.52 13.17 -4.95
N GLY A 296 -22.07 13.53 -3.74
CA GLY A 296 -20.66 13.77 -3.45
C GLY A 296 -19.78 12.55 -3.69
N LYS A 297 -20.23 11.34 -3.32
CA LYS A 297 -19.49 10.09 -3.64
C LYS A 297 -19.44 9.81 -5.14
N GLN A 298 -20.52 10.06 -5.87
CA GLN A 298 -20.53 9.91 -7.33
C GLN A 298 -19.58 10.91 -7.98
N ALA A 299 -19.67 12.19 -7.61
CA ALA A 299 -18.80 13.25 -8.12
C ALA A 299 -17.32 12.93 -7.88
N SER A 300 -16.96 12.49 -6.66
CA SER A 300 -15.59 12.06 -6.34
C SER A 300 -15.12 10.89 -7.22
N TYR A 301 -15.97 9.90 -7.47
CA TYR A 301 -15.63 8.78 -8.36
C TYR A 301 -15.45 9.22 -9.82
N LEU A 302 -16.35 10.06 -10.34
CA LEU A 302 -16.27 10.59 -11.70
C LEU A 302 -15.05 11.49 -11.88
N GLN A 303 -14.74 12.31 -10.87
CA GLN A 303 -13.53 13.13 -10.86
C GLN A 303 -12.26 12.27 -10.93
N ARG A 304 -12.19 11.14 -10.23
CA ARG A 304 -11.07 10.19 -10.36
C ARG A 304 -10.96 9.59 -11.76
N ILE A 305 -12.10 9.30 -12.40
CA ILE A 305 -12.12 8.88 -13.80
C ILE A 305 -11.53 9.98 -14.69
N LEU A 306 -11.87 11.25 -14.45
CA LEU A 306 -11.35 12.38 -15.21
C LEU A 306 -9.84 12.57 -15.00
N GLU A 307 -9.39 12.66 -13.75
CA GLU A 307 -8.00 12.92 -13.34
C GLU A 307 -7.04 11.82 -13.82
N ALA A 308 -7.50 10.58 -13.96
CA ALA A 308 -6.69 9.49 -14.50
C ALA A 308 -6.15 9.77 -15.91
N SER A 309 -6.78 10.66 -16.70
CA SER A 309 -6.27 11.03 -18.02
C SER A 309 -5.05 11.95 -17.99
N THR A 310 -4.79 12.64 -16.89
CA THR A 310 -3.76 13.70 -16.81
C THR A 310 -2.74 13.45 -15.71
N ASP A 311 -3.11 12.73 -14.64
CA ASP A 311 -2.23 12.41 -13.52
C ASP A 311 -1.93 10.89 -13.49
N PRO A 312 -0.66 10.49 -13.73
CA PRO A 312 -0.26 9.08 -13.69
C PRO A 312 -0.53 8.39 -12.35
N LEU A 313 -0.44 9.10 -11.22
CA LEU A 313 -0.70 8.52 -9.90
C LEU A 313 -2.19 8.22 -9.72
N LYS A 314 -3.06 9.13 -10.15
CA LYS A 314 -4.51 8.94 -10.14
C LYS A 314 -4.93 7.81 -11.07
N ALA A 315 -4.28 7.71 -12.22
CA ALA A 315 -4.47 6.60 -13.14
C ALA A 315 -4.11 5.25 -12.49
N ILE A 316 -2.95 5.16 -11.84
CA ILE A 316 -2.51 3.94 -11.15
C ILE A 316 -3.48 3.55 -10.04
N ASP A 317 -3.96 4.50 -9.25
CA ASP A 317 -4.89 4.24 -8.17
C ASP A 317 -6.26 3.76 -8.68
N LEU A 318 -6.83 4.46 -9.68
CA LEU A 318 -8.07 4.06 -10.34
C LEU A 318 -7.95 2.65 -10.95
N LEU A 319 -6.90 2.40 -11.74
CA LEU A 319 -6.66 1.10 -12.37
C LEU A 319 -6.47 -0.02 -11.33
N SER A 320 -5.77 0.26 -10.23
CA SER A 320 -5.58 -0.69 -9.15
C SER A 320 -6.89 -1.02 -8.43
N SER A 321 -7.79 -0.04 -8.26
CA SER A 321 -9.12 -0.27 -7.69
C SER A 321 -10.04 -1.12 -8.59
N MET A 322 -9.76 -1.16 -9.90
CA MET A 322 -10.51 -1.89 -10.92
C MET A 322 -9.90 -3.25 -11.30
N ASP A 323 -8.92 -3.75 -10.52
CA ASP A 323 -8.19 -5.00 -10.82
C ASP A 323 -7.48 -4.96 -12.20
N GLN A 324 -7.06 -3.76 -12.65
CA GLN A 324 -6.32 -3.52 -13.90
C GLN A 324 -4.82 -3.32 -13.63
N TYR A 325 -4.23 -4.14 -12.76
CA TYR A 325 -2.82 -4.01 -12.36
C TYR A 325 -1.82 -4.04 -13.52
N PRO A 326 -1.99 -4.88 -14.58
CA PRO A 326 -1.06 -4.87 -15.71
C PRO A 326 -1.04 -3.52 -16.43
N LEU A 327 -2.18 -2.84 -16.54
CA LEU A 327 -2.22 -1.51 -17.14
C LEU A 327 -1.70 -0.45 -16.18
N ALA A 328 -1.98 -0.57 -14.87
CA ALA A 328 -1.41 0.33 -13.86
C ALA A 328 0.13 0.29 -13.87
N GLU A 329 0.70 -0.92 -14.02
CA GLU A 329 2.14 -1.09 -14.18
C GLU A 329 2.66 -0.44 -15.47
N LYS A 330 1.95 -0.58 -16.59
CA LYS A 330 2.33 0.09 -17.84
C LYS A 330 2.25 1.61 -17.74
N VAL A 331 1.23 2.18 -17.09
CA VAL A 331 1.17 3.63 -16.82
C VAL A 331 2.42 4.10 -16.10
N LEU A 332 2.89 3.31 -15.13
CA LEU A 332 4.09 3.66 -14.37
C LEU A 332 5.38 3.48 -15.18
N LEU A 333 5.48 2.42 -15.99
CA LEU A 333 6.70 2.11 -16.75
C LEU A 333 6.82 2.92 -18.04
N ASP A 334 5.72 3.14 -18.75
CA ASP A 334 5.68 3.69 -20.10
C ASP A 334 5.15 5.14 -20.12
N GLY A 335 4.58 5.61 -19.01
CA GLY A 335 4.02 6.96 -18.88
C GLY A 335 2.61 7.10 -19.47
N LEU A 336 2.00 8.26 -19.24
CA LEU A 336 0.69 8.59 -19.84
C LEU A 336 0.81 9.12 -21.27
N SER A 337 2.00 9.48 -21.77
CA SER A 337 2.19 9.86 -23.18
C SER A 337 2.20 8.67 -24.13
N ASP A 338 2.46 7.45 -23.65
CA ASP A 338 2.47 6.25 -24.49
C ASP A 338 1.10 6.01 -25.14
N THR A 339 1.10 5.90 -26.47
CA THR A 339 -0.13 5.77 -27.26
C THR A 339 -0.94 4.51 -26.92
N ASN A 340 -0.28 3.40 -26.57
CA ASN A 340 -0.97 2.16 -26.20
C ASN A 340 -1.58 2.25 -24.81
N VAL A 341 -0.86 2.85 -23.85
CA VAL A 341 -1.37 3.15 -22.50
C VAL A 341 -2.58 4.07 -22.59
N GLN A 342 -2.48 5.19 -23.32
CA GLN A 342 -3.60 6.11 -23.52
C GLN A 342 -4.83 5.42 -24.12
N ALA A 343 -4.65 4.66 -25.20
CA ALA A 343 -5.74 3.96 -25.85
C ALA A 343 -6.39 2.92 -24.93
N ALA A 344 -5.58 2.21 -24.12
CA ALA A 344 -6.08 1.22 -23.17
C ALA A 344 -6.82 1.86 -21.99
N LEU A 345 -6.27 2.92 -21.42
CA LEU A 345 -6.88 3.68 -20.32
C LEU A 345 -8.20 4.31 -20.77
N ARG A 346 -8.21 4.97 -21.94
CA ARG A 346 -9.43 5.57 -22.50
C ARG A 346 -10.52 4.54 -22.73
N ARG A 347 -10.19 3.37 -23.29
CA ARG A 347 -11.16 2.29 -23.48
C ARG A 347 -11.78 1.85 -22.15
N LEU A 348 -11.00 1.81 -21.07
CA LEU A 348 -11.51 1.50 -19.73
C LEU A 348 -12.36 2.63 -19.16
N GLN A 349 -11.95 3.89 -19.28
CA GLN A 349 -12.73 5.04 -18.83
C GLN A 349 -14.08 5.12 -19.55
N MET A 350 -14.07 5.01 -20.89
CA MET A 350 -15.29 4.98 -21.70
C MET A 350 -16.18 3.80 -21.34
N LYS A 351 -15.60 2.64 -21.04
CA LYS A 351 -16.36 1.48 -20.56
C LYS A 351 -17.01 1.77 -19.19
N GLU A 352 -16.27 2.32 -18.22
CA GLU A 352 -16.83 2.65 -16.90
C GLU A 352 -17.95 3.70 -17.02
N ILE A 353 -17.79 4.70 -17.89
CA ILE A 353 -18.84 5.71 -18.17
C ILE A 353 -20.06 5.04 -18.84
N ALA A 354 -19.83 4.18 -19.85
CA ALA A 354 -20.91 3.47 -20.52
C ALA A 354 -21.67 2.51 -19.58
N ASP A 355 -20.97 1.92 -18.60
CA ASP A 355 -21.54 0.99 -17.61
C ASP A 355 -22.47 1.68 -16.58
N PHE A 356 -22.55 3.03 -16.57
CA PHE A 356 -23.65 3.76 -15.93
C PHE A 356 -24.98 3.61 -16.68
N ARG A 357 -24.98 2.92 -17.81
CA ARG A 357 -26.17 2.46 -18.51
C ARG A 357 -26.11 0.95 -18.66
N ASN A 358 -27.26 0.29 -18.61
CA ASN A 358 -27.33 -1.14 -18.90
C ASN A 358 -27.47 -1.42 -20.41
N GLU A 359 -27.49 -2.70 -20.78
CA GLU A 359 -27.63 -3.16 -22.18
C GLU A 359 -28.91 -2.67 -22.88
N ARG A 360 -29.93 -2.26 -22.11
CA ARG A 360 -31.19 -1.68 -22.61
C ARG A 360 -31.19 -0.15 -22.56
N ASN A 361 -30.01 0.45 -22.42
CA ASN A 361 -29.78 1.88 -22.31
C ASN A 361 -30.52 2.54 -21.12
N LYS A 362 -30.87 1.78 -20.08
CA LYS A 362 -31.47 2.32 -18.85
C LYS A 362 -30.36 2.77 -17.89
N GLN A 363 -30.61 3.89 -17.23
CA GLN A 363 -29.68 4.50 -16.27
C GLN A 363 -29.45 3.60 -15.04
N ARG A 364 -28.19 3.56 -14.59
CA ARG A 364 -27.68 2.74 -13.49
C ARG A 364 -26.53 3.47 -12.81
N SER A 365 -26.60 3.60 -11.50
CA SER A 365 -25.46 3.97 -10.66
C SER A 365 -24.53 2.77 -10.49
N ARG A 366 -23.23 3.00 -10.69
CA ARG A 366 -22.16 2.04 -10.45
C ARG A 366 -20.87 2.78 -10.10
N MET A 367 -20.59 2.93 -8.81
CA MET A 367 -19.41 3.66 -8.34
C MET A 367 -18.62 2.87 -7.30
N ILE A 368 -17.29 2.94 -7.38
CA ILE A 368 -16.38 2.31 -6.41
C ILE A 368 -16.33 3.18 -5.14
N ILE A 369 -16.45 2.54 -3.98
CA ILE A 369 -16.26 3.20 -2.68
C ILE A 369 -14.96 2.67 -2.05
N GLU A 370 -14.01 3.55 -1.79
CA GLU A 370 -12.67 3.17 -1.30
C GLU A 370 -12.69 2.56 0.10
N LYS A 371 -13.50 3.16 0.98
CA LYS A 371 -13.77 2.68 2.35
C LYS A 371 -14.81 1.54 2.35
N SER A 372 -14.68 0.63 1.38
CA SER A 372 -15.54 -0.55 1.27
C SER A 372 -14.81 -1.74 0.65
N ARG A 373 -15.30 -2.95 0.91
CA ARG A 373 -14.89 -4.18 0.24
C ARG A 373 -16.09 -5.05 -0.10
N LEU A 374 -15.93 -5.91 -1.10
CA LEU A 374 -16.82 -7.01 -1.41
C LEU A 374 -16.17 -8.30 -0.89
N LEU A 375 -16.63 -8.78 0.26
CA LEU A 375 -15.97 -9.85 1.03
C LEU A 375 -16.81 -11.13 1.07
N PHE A 376 -16.16 -12.28 1.07
CA PHE A 376 -16.84 -13.55 1.40
C PHE A 376 -17.23 -13.56 2.87
N GLY A 377 -18.43 -14.04 3.16
CA GLY A 377 -18.84 -14.35 4.52
C GLY A 377 -18.28 -15.68 5.01
N VAL A 378 -17.84 -15.71 6.27
CA VAL A 378 -17.50 -16.94 7.00
C VAL A 378 -18.04 -16.86 8.43
N CYS A 379 -18.19 -18.00 9.10
CA CYS A 379 -18.62 -18.05 10.49
C CYS A 379 -17.42 -17.97 11.44
N ASP A 380 -17.62 -17.48 12.65
CA ASP A 380 -16.63 -17.55 13.72
C ASP A 380 -16.59 -18.99 14.27
N PRO A 381 -15.51 -19.77 14.03
CA PRO A 381 -15.44 -21.15 14.51
C PRO A 381 -15.20 -21.24 16.03
N PHE A 382 -14.74 -20.15 16.66
CA PHE A 382 -14.32 -20.11 18.07
C PHE A 382 -15.38 -19.53 19.01
N LYS A 383 -16.44 -18.93 18.47
CA LYS A 383 -17.52 -18.26 19.24
C LYS A 383 -17.00 -17.14 20.17
N VAL A 384 -16.04 -16.37 19.67
CA VAL A 384 -15.44 -15.22 20.37
C VAL A 384 -16.15 -13.90 20.06
N LEU A 385 -16.82 -13.79 18.91
CA LEU A 385 -17.59 -12.60 18.54
C LEU A 385 -18.98 -12.65 19.16
N LYS A 386 -19.48 -11.49 19.63
CA LYS A 386 -20.84 -11.35 20.17
C LYS A 386 -21.85 -11.04 19.06
N GLU A 387 -23.14 -11.18 19.37
CA GLU A 387 -24.21 -10.75 18.46
C GLU A 387 -24.04 -9.27 18.06
N GLY A 388 -24.12 -8.99 16.76
CA GLY A 388 -23.89 -7.65 16.20
C GLY A 388 -22.42 -7.30 15.95
N GLU A 389 -21.47 -8.13 16.39
CA GLU A 389 -20.05 -7.97 16.11
C GLU A 389 -19.60 -8.76 14.88
N VAL A 390 -18.63 -8.21 14.17
CA VAL A 390 -17.95 -8.85 13.04
C VAL A 390 -16.45 -8.64 13.14
N TYR A 391 -15.67 -9.57 12.59
CA TYR A 391 -14.23 -9.40 12.42
C TYR A 391 -13.91 -9.17 10.94
N ILE A 392 -13.17 -8.10 10.65
CA ILE A 392 -12.81 -7.73 9.28
C ILE A 392 -11.33 -7.32 9.24
N ARG A 393 -10.50 -8.19 8.65
CA ARG A 393 -9.09 -7.92 8.37
C ARG A 393 -8.88 -7.90 6.86
N ILE A 394 -8.33 -6.82 6.34
CA ILE A 394 -8.20 -6.59 4.90
C ILE A 394 -6.74 -6.35 4.51
N SER A 395 -6.40 -6.75 3.29
CA SER A 395 -5.13 -6.40 2.68
C SER A 395 -5.09 -4.90 2.37
N THR A 396 -4.04 -4.23 2.84
CA THR A 396 -3.74 -2.80 2.61
C THR A 396 -2.30 -2.63 2.11
N GLY A 397 -1.93 -1.39 1.75
CA GLY A 397 -0.55 -1.05 1.35
C GLY A 397 0.52 -1.28 2.43
N TYR A 398 0.11 -1.45 3.69
CA TYR A 398 1.02 -1.75 4.81
C TYR A 398 0.95 -3.22 5.24
N GLY A 399 0.32 -4.07 4.42
CA GLY A 399 0.04 -5.47 4.72
C GLY A 399 -1.40 -5.71 5.18
N ALA A 400 -1.67 -6.91 5.68
CA ALA A 400 -2.99 -7.26 6.20
C ALA A 400 -3.17 -6.59 7.57
N THR A 401 -4.12 -5.67 7.66
CA THR A 401 -4.43 -4.94 8.89
C THR A 401 -5.91 -5.09 9.22
N THR A 402 -6.26 -4.83 10.48
CA THR A 402 -7.66 -4.68 10.92
C THR A 402 -7.93 -3.17 11.06
N PRO A 403 -7.93 -2.37 9.98
CA PRO A 403 -7.99 -0.91 10.12
C PRO A 403 -9.39 -0.41 10.51
N ILE A 404 -10.36 -1.32 10.61
CA ILE A 404 -11.77 -1.01 10.77
C ILE A 404 -12.16 -1.32 12.21
N HIS A 405 -12.19 -0.27 13.04
CA HIS A 405 -12.80 -0.32 14.36
C HIS A 405 -14.04 0.56 14.32
N GLY A 406 -15.18 0.05 14.81
CA GLY A 406 -16.43 0.81 14.85
C GLY A 406 -17.49 0.31 13.89
N ASP A 407 -18.47 1.17 13.59
CA ASP A 407 -19.67 0.78 12.86
C ASP A 407 -19.38 0.54 11.37
N VAL A 408 -19.93 -0.55 10.85
CA VAL A 408 -19.85 -0.93 9.44
C VAL A 408 -21.26 -1.22 8.90
N LEU A 409 -21.48 -0.84 7.65
CA LEU A 409 -22.62 -1.25 6.85
C LEU A 409 -22.29 -2.56 6.14
N MET A 410 -23.20 -3.53 6.21
CA MET A 410 -23.14 -4.80 5.49
C MET A 410 -24.42 -4.97 4.67
N VAL A 411 -24.29 -5.29 3.38
CA VAL A 411 -25.43 -5.56 2.50
C VAL A 411 -25.12 -6.70 1.54
N ARG A 412 -26.10 -7.59 1.34
CA ARG A 412 -26.06 -8.62 0.30
C ARG A 412 -26.93 -8.24 -0.88
N ASN A 413 -26.42 -8.43 -2.09
CA ASN A 413 -27.22 -8.23 -3.31
C ASN A 413 -27.82 -9.53 -3.82
N PRO A 414 -29.03 -9.51 -4.42
CA PRO A 414 -29.94 -8.37 -4.54
C PRO A 414 -30.62 -8.03 -3.21
N CYS A 415 -30.90 -6.74 -2.97
CA CYS A 415 -31.57 -6.22 -1.77
C CYS A 415 -32.73 -5.30 -2.18
N LEU A 416 -33.86 -5.38 -1.48
CA LEU A 416 -35.02 -4.53 -1.75
C LEU A 416 -35.62 -3.93 -0.49
N TYR A 417 -35.31 -4.48 0.68
CA TYR A 417 -35.87 -4.02 1.94
C TYR A 417 -34.83 -3.24 2.76
N PRO A 418 -35.18 -2.10 3.38
CA PRO A 418 -34.22 -1.33 4.18
C PRO A 418 -33.53 -2.14 5.29
N GLY A 419 -34.20 -3.16 5.85
CA GLY A 419 -33.62 -4.09 6.81
C GLY A 419 -32.50 -4.98 6.27
N ASP A 420 -32.33 -5.08 4.95
CA ASP A 420 -31.22 -5.82 4.32
C ASP A 420 -29.87 -5.10 4.54
N CYS A 421 -29.91 -3.79 4.85
CA CYS A 421 -28.75 -2.98 5.20
C CYS A 421 -28.45 -3.09 6.70
N LEU A 422 -27.58 -4.04 7.05
CA LEU A 422 -27.22 -4.30 8.43
C LEU A 422 -26.13 -3.34 8.90
N LYS A 423 -26.33 -2.75 10.07
CA LYS A 423 -25.30 -2.00 10.79
C LYS A 423 -24.69 -2.89 11.87
N LEU A 424 -23.41 -3.23 11.71
CA LEU A 424 -22.66 -4.14 12.59
C LEU A 424 -21.44 -3.42 13.17
N ARG A 425 -20.83 -3.98 14.21
CA ARG A 425 -19.64 -3.44 14.86
C ARG A 425 -18.41 -4.27 14.50
N ALA A 426 -17.43 -3.67 13.82
CA ALA A 426 -16.15 -4.31 13.58
C ALA A 426 -15.29 -4.30 14.85
N VAL A 427 -14.82 -5.48 15.26
CA VAL A 427 -13.99 -5.70 16.45
C VAL A 427 -12.74 -6.50 16.10
N HIS A 428 -11.67 -6.30 16.86
CA HIS A 428 -10.43 -7.07 16.74
C HIS A 428 -10.42 -8.26 17.70
N HIS A 429 -9.92 -9.42 17.25
CA HIS A 429 -9.72 -10.59 18.10
C HIS A 429 -8.55 -11.46 17.61
N GLU A 430 -7.65 -11.84 18.52
CA GLU A 430 -6.40 -12.55 18.18
C GLU A 430 -6.62 -13.92 17.53
N LYS A 431 -7.59 -14.71 18.03
CA LYS A 431 -7.93 -16.02 17.45
C LYS A 431 -8.33 -15.96 15.97
N LEU A 432 -8.79 -14.81 15.47
CA LEU A 432 -9.26 -14.63 14.10
C LEU A 432 -8.20 -13.98 13.18
N ILE A 433 -7.01 -13.68 13.70
CA ILE A 433 -5.97 -12.90 13.00
C ILE A 433 -5.50 -13.48 11.67
N HIS A 434 -5.65 -14.80 11.51
CA HIS A 434 -5.24 -15.54 10.31
C HIS A 434 -6.24 -15.42 9.16
N LEU A 435 -7.46 -14.94 9.40
CA LEU A 435 -8.50 -14.75 8.40
C LEU A 435 -8.38 -13.35 7.79
N VAL A 436 -8.06 -13.28 6.50
CA VAL A 436 -7.81 -12.03 5.76
C VAL A 436 -8.68 -11.99 4.50
N ASP A 437 -9.14 -10.80 4.12
CA ASP A 437 -9.96 -10.53 2.93
C ASP A 437 -11.30 -11.30 2.94
N CYS A 438 -11.87 -11.47 4.13
CA CYS A 438 -13.21 -12.00 4.38
C CYS A 438 -13.86 -11.28 5.57
N ILE A 439 -15.17 -11.42 5.72
CA ILE A 439 -15.93 -10.95 6.89
C ILE A 439 -16.33 -12.17 7.72
N VAL A 440 -15.96 -12.15 9.00
CA VAL A 440 -16.30 -13.21 9.96
C VAL A 440 -17.51 -12.77 10.77
N PHE A 441 -18.57 -13.56 10.74
CA PHE A 441 -19.80 -13.32 11.48
C PHE A 441 -19.81 -14.07 12.81
N ALA A 442 -20.41 -13.44 13.82
CA ALA A 442 -20.66 -14.10 15.10
C ALA A 442 -21.48 -15.39 14.92
N SER A 443 -21.06 -16.45 15.61
CA SER A 443 -21.76 -17.74 15.61
C SER A 443 -22.62 -17.94 16.87
N VAL A 444 -23.07 -16.83 17.45
CA VAL A 444 -23.90 -16.78 18.66
C VAL A 444 -24.95 -15.69 18.50
N ALA A 445 -26.14 -15.91 19.05
CA ALA A 445 -27.18 -14.90 19.16
C ALA A 445 -28.07 -15.16 20.38
N LYS A 446 -28.80 -14.15 20.82
CA LYS A 446 -29.88 -14.32 21.81
C LYS A 446 -31.00 -15.21 21.25
N PRO A 447 -31.76 -15.92 22.12
CA PRO A 447 -32.92 -16.69 21.68
C PRO A 447 -33.88 -15.84 20.84
N GLY A 448 -34.31 -16.37 19.68
CA GLY A 448 -35.22 -15.68 18.76
C GLY A 448 -34.54 -14.67 17.81
N ARG A 449 -33.21 -14.62 17.76
CA ARG A 449 -32.45 -13.80 16.81
C ARG A 449 -31.79 -14.68 15.74
N HIS A 450 -31.62 -14.12 14.55
CA HIS A 450 -31.10 -14.82 13.37
C HIS A 450 -29.61 -14.53 13.13
N ALA A 451 -28.95 -15.38 12.35
CA ALA A 451 -27.58 -15.14 11.93
C ALA A 451 -27.52 -13.88 11.03
N ALA A 452 -26.52 -13.02 11.21
CA ALA A 452 -26.41 -11.79 10.41
C ALA A 452 -26.45 -12.02 8.88
N PRO A 453 -25.87 -13.09 8.30
CA PRO A 453 -26.04 -13.39 6.88
C PRO A 453 -27.49 -13.60 6.44
N SER A 454 -28.31 -14.30 7.24
CA SER A 454 -29.71 -14.62 6.90
C SER A 454 -30.61 -13.38 6.98
N MET A 455 -30.28 -12.43 7.85
CA MET A 455 -30.97 -11.14 7.97
C MET A 455 -30.81 -10.24 6.72
N SER A 456 -29.78 -10.43 5.88
CA SER A 456 -29.56 -9.63 4.67
C SER A 456 -29.99 -10.40 3.41
N SER A 457 -31.21 -10.11 2.95
CA SER A 457 -31.85 -10.77 1.80
C SER A 457 -32.01 -12.29 1.91
N GLY A 458 -31.90 -12.92 3.10
CA GLY A 458 -31.90 -14.38 3.23
C GLY A 458 -30.59 -15.03 2.81
N GLY A 459 -29.46 -14.41 3.12
CA GLY A 459 -28.12 -14.90 2.76
C GLY A 459 -27.66 -16.10 3.58
N ASP A 460 -26.66 -16.80 3.05
CA ASP A 460 -25.96 -17.90 3.72
C ASP A 460 -24.44 -17.72 3.62
N LEU A 461 -23.67 -18.74 4.00
CA LEU A 461 -22.20 -18.75 3.89
C LEU A 461 -21.73 -19.77 2.84
N ASP A 462 -22.54 -20.12 1.84
CA ASP A 462 -22.19 -21.12 0.81
C ASP A 462 -21.42 -20.55 -0.40
N GLY A 463 -21.10 -19.26 -0.31
CA GLY A 463 -20.37 -18.48 -1.31
C GLY A 463 -20.86 -17.04 -1.47
N ASP A 464 -21.78 -16.59 -0.64
CA ASP A 464 -22.27 -15.22 -0.65
C ASP A 464 -21.16 -14.21 -0.35
N LYS A 465 -21.22 -13.10 -1.08
CA LYS A 465 -20.35 -11.95 -0.90
C LYS A 465 -21.17 -10.76 -0.42
N PHE A 466 -20.59 -10.04 0.53
CA PHE A 466 -21.23 -8.91 1.19
C PHE A 466 -20.49 -7.62 0.85
N PHE A 467 -21.25 -6.60 0.46
CA PHE A 467 -20.75 -5.24 0.39
C PHE A 467 -20.59 -4.74 1.83
N VAL A 468 -19.35 -4.52 2.24
CA VAL A 468 -18.97 -4.06 3.57
C VAL A 468 -18.39 -2.66 3.44
N CYS A 469 -19.00 -1.67 4.08
CA CYS A 469 -18.61 -0.27 3.99
C CYS A 469 -18.43 0.33 5.38
N TRP A 470 -17.34 1.07 5.58
CA TRP A 470 -17.02 1.77 6.83
C TRP A 470 -16.82 3.27 6.59
N ASP A 471 -17.34 3.79 5.47
CA ASP A 471 -17.38 5.22 5.19
C ASP A 471 -18.43 5.89 6.10
N PRO A 472 -18.06 6.83 6.99
CA PRO A 472 -19.00 7.50 7.88
C PRO A 472 -20.14 8.24 7.15
N ASP A 473 -19.94 8.61 5.88
CA ASP A 473 -21.00 9.23 5.08
C ASP A 473 -22.06 8.24 4.60
N LEU A 474 -21.71 6.96 4.50
CA LEU A 474 -22.56 5.90 3.94
C LEU A 474 -23.07 4.92 4.99
N VAL A 475 -22.43 4.84 6.16
CA VAL A 475 -22.97 4.10 7.31
C VAL A 475 -24.24 4.81 7.76
N PRO A 476 -25.43 4.17 7.65
CA PRO A 476 -26.68 4.87 7.86
C PRO A 476 -26.87 5.25 9.34
N PRO A 477 -27.49 6.40 9.61
CA PRO A 477 -27.85 6.81 10.97
C PRO A 477 -29.03 5.99 11.52
N ILE A 478 -29.92 5.51 10.64
CA ILE A 478 -31.13 4.75 10.99
C ILE A 478 -30.91 3.27 10.64
N VAL A 479 -31.43 2.38 11.48
CA VAL A 479 -31.45 0.93 11.24
C VAL A 479 -32.90 0.48 11.17
N ALA A 480 -33.24 -0.28 10.13
CA ALA A 480 -34.52 -0.98 10.04
C ALA A 480 -34.38 -2.41 10.55
N GLU A 481 -35.46 -2.96 11.09
CA GLU A 481 -35.52 -4.39 11.42
C GLU A 481 -35.40 -5.23 10.15
N SER A 482 -34.80 -6.42 10.23
CA SER A 482 -34.66 -7.32 9.08
C SER A 482 -36.00 -7.97 8.72
N TYR A 483 -36.20 -8.26 7.43
CA TYR A 483 -37.36 -9.04 6.99
C TYR A 483 -37.07 -10.53 7.18
N ASP A 484 -38.05 -11.28 7.69
CA ASP A 484 -37.94 -12.73 7.75
C ASP A 484 -38.07 -13.31 6.34
N TYR A 485 -37.05 -14.02 5.87
CA TYR A 485 -37.02 -14.64 4.54
C TYR A 485 -37.40 -16.13 4.60
N PRO A 486 -38.69 -16.50 4.74
CA PRO A 486 -39.07 -17.89 4.91
C PRO A 486 -38.83 -18.69 3.62
N PRO A 487 -38.42 -19.96 3.75
CA PRO A 487 -38.25 -20.83 2.60
C PRO A 487 -39.59 -21.11 1.90
N ASN A 488 -39.54 -21.26 0.57
CA ASN A 488 -40.70 -21.63 -0.22
C ASN A 488 -41.23 -23.02 0.18
N LYS A 489 -42.56 -23.16 0.28
CA LYS A 489 -43.20 -24.45 0.60
C LYS A 489 -42.89 -25.49 -0.48
N GLU A 490 -42.27 -26.60 -0.10
CA GLU A 490 -41.96 -27.70 -1.00
C GLU A 490 -43.22 -28.50 -1.35
N LYS A 491 -43.49 -28.70 -2.64
CA LYS A 491 -44.51 -29.64 -3.12
C LYS A 491 -43.81 -30.93 -3.60
N PRO A 492 -43.88 -32.05 -2.86
CA PRO A 492 -43.28 -33.31 -3.27
C PRO A 492 -44.13 -33.99 -4.36
N ASN A 493 -43.49 -34.58 -5.36
CA ASN A 493 -44.14 -35.42 -6.37
C ASN A 493 -44.00 -36.91 -6.01
N LYS A 494 -44.94 -37.74 -6.46
CA LYS A 494 -44.86 -39.21 -6.28
C LYS A 494 -43.61 -39.78 -6.97
N ALA A 495 -43.38 -39.36 -8.21
CA ALA A 495 -42.19 -39.65 -9.00
C ALA A 495 -41.74 -38.41 -9.78
N VAL A 496 -40.46 -38.32 -10.09
CA VAL A 496 -39.88 -37.24 -10.90
C VAL A 496 -39.16 -37.89 -12.06
N THR A 497 -39.64 -37.59 -13.27
CA THR A 497 -39.12 -38.11 -14.54
C THR A 497 -38.20 -37.08 -15.22
N ARG A 498 -37.41 -37.53 -16.20
CA ARG A 498 -36.61 -36.63 -17.04
C ARG A 498 -37.45 -35.61 -17.80
N ALA A 499 -38.66 -35.98 -18.21
CA ALA A 499 -39.60 -35.07 -18.86
C ALA A 499 -40.04 -33.94 -17.91
N ASP A 500 -40.19 -34.22 -16.61
CA ASP A 500 -40.49 -33.21 -15.61
C ASP A 500 -39.34 -32.20 -15.44
N LEU A 501 -38.10 -32.68 -15.43
CA LEU A 501 -36.89 -31.84 -15.40
C LEU A 501 -36.78 -30.98 -16.66
N ALA A 502 -37.04 -31.55 -17.83
CA ALA A 502 -37.04 -30.83 -19.11
C ALA A 502 -38.15 -29.75 -19.16
N ASN A 503 -39.36 -30.08 -18.70
CA ASN A 503 -40.47 -29.13 -18.60
C ASN A 503 -40.13 -27.98 -17.63
N HIS A 504 -39.51 -28.30 -16.48
CA HIS A 504 -39.07 -27.30 -15.51
C HIS A 504 -38.08 -26.31 -16.14
N PHE A 505 -37.07 -26.79 -16.86
CA PHE A 505 -36.14 -25.95 -17.61
C PHE A 505 -36.85 -25.10 -18.68
N ALA A 506 -37.71 -25.72 -19.48
CA ALA A 506 -38.36 -25.08 -20.62
C ALA A 506 -39.28 -23.91 -20.19
N LEU A 507 -40.04 -24.12 -19.11
CA LEU A 507 -41.00 -23.16 -18.56
C LEU A 507 -40.37 -22.13 -17.60
N TYR A 508 -39.12 -22.36 -17.15
CA TYR A 508 -38.42 -21.42 -16.28
C TYR A 508 -38.36 -20.04 -16.92
N ASN A 509 -38.78 -19.01 -16.19
CA ASN A 509 -38.68 -17.63 -16.62
C ASN A 509 -38.49 -16.70 -15.42
N ASN A 510 -37.72 -15.62 -15.64
CA ASN A 510 -37.49 -14.58 -14.63
C ASN A 510 -38.40 -13.36 -14.85
N ALA A 511 -39.48 -13.50 -15.63
CA ALA A 511 -40.34 -12.38 -16.00
C ALA A 511 -41.06 -11.80 -14.77
N SER A 512 -41.55 -12.67 -13.87
CA SER A 512 -42.20 -12.24 -12.62
C SER A 512 -41.24 -11.48 -11.71
N LEU A 513 -40.02 -12.01 -11.48
CA LEU A 513 -38.97 -11.31 -10.72
C LEU A 513 -38.63 -9.94 -11.31
N ALA A 514 -38.41 -9.87 -12.62
CA ALA A 514 -38.11 -8.61 -13.31
C ALA A 514 -39.27 -7.60 -13.23
N ARG A 515 -40.52 -8.07 -13.31
CA ARG A 515 -41.72 -7.23 -13.15
C ARG A 515 -41.84 -6.71 -11.71
N ILE A 516 -41.61 -7.55 -10.71
CA ILE A 516 -41.64 -7.16 -9.29
C ILE A 516 -40.56 -6.11 -9.01
N ALA A 517 -39.32 -6.36 -9.42
CA ALA A 517 -38.23 -5.38 -9.25
C ALA A 517 -38.54 -4.05 -9.96
N SER A 518 -39.11 -4.10 -11.17
CA SER A 518 -39.52 -2.90 -11.89
C SER A 518 -40.65 -2.14 -11.19
N LEU A 519 -41.63 -2.82 -10.60
CA LEU A 519 -42.69 -2.19 -9.83
C LEU A 519 -42.13 -1.59 -8.54
N HIS A 520 -41.25 -2.31 -7.85
CA HIS A 520 -40.59 -1.84 -6.64
C HIS A 520 -39.85 -0.53 -6.90
N SER A 521 -39.02 -0.47 -7.95
CA SER A 521 -38.32 0.77 -8.32
C SER A 521 -39.27 1.94 -8.61
N LYS A 522 -40.48 1.70 -9.14
CA LYS A 522 -41.48 2.77 -9.36
C LYS A 522 -42.14 3.21 -8.07
N TRP A 523 -42.54 2.28 -7.21
CA TRP A 523 -43.14 2.57 -5.89
C TRP A 523 -42.18 3.35 -4.98
N VAL A 524 -40.91 2.98 -4.97
CA VAL A 524 -39.85 3.72 -4.26
C VAL A 524 -39.82 5.19 -4.69
N ARG A 525 -39.91 5.46 -6.00
CA ARG A 525 -39.83 6.83 -6.55
C ARG A 525 -41.09 7.65 -6.28
N GLY A 526 -42.26 7.02 -6.35
CA GLY A 526 -43.54 7.71 -6.18
C GLY A 526 -43.98 7.88 -4.72
N SER A 527 -43.38 7.15 -3.78
CA SER A 527 -43.74 7.24 -2.36
C SER A 527 -42.85 8.22 -1.59
N PRO A 528 -43.41 9.15 -0.79
CA PRO A 528 -42.62 9.99 0.12
C PRO A 528 -41.81 9.20 1.16
N LYS A 529 -42.20 7.94 1.43
CA LYS A 529 -41.49 7.03 2.36
C LYS A 529 -40.40 6.21 1.67
N GLY A 530 -40.15 6.39 0.38
CA GLY A 530 -39.16 5.63 -0.37
C GLY A 530 -39.39 4.11 -0.27
N ALA A 531 -38.33 3.36 0.03
CA ALA A 531 -38.41 1.90 0.19
C ALA A 531 -39.10 1.45 1.50
N MET A 532 -39.42 2.36 2.42
CA MET A 532 -40.11 2.04 3.67
C MET A 532 -41.63 1.91 3.53
N CYS A 533 -42.22 2.21 2.36
CA CYS A 533 -43.67 2.09 2.16
C CYS A 533 -44.14 0.62 2.17
N SER A 534 -45.38 0.39 2.57
CA SER A 534 -46.01 -0.94 2.66
C SER A 534 -45.96 -1.72 1.35
N GLU A 535 -46.15 -1.02 0.24
CA GLU A 535 -46.18 -1.58 -1.10
C GLU A 535 -44.80 -2.14 -1.51
N CYS A 536 -43.72 -1.44 -1.16
CA CYS A 536 -42.37 -1.91 -1.38
C CYS A 536 -42.06 -3.15 -0.53
N GLN A 537 -42.52 -3.19 0.72
CA GLN A 537 -42.34 -4.35 1.60
C GLN A 537 -43.06 -5.60 1.08
N GLU A 538 -44.29 -5.43 0.57
CA GLU A 538 -45.00 -6.52 -0.08
C GLU A 538 -44.33 -6.99 -1.37
N LEU A 539 -43.82 -6.05 -2.18
CA LEU A 539 -43.04 -6.40 -3.36
C LEU A 539 -41.75 -7.14 -2.99
N ASN A 540 -41.10 -6.81 -1.87
CA ASN A 540 -39.98 -7.59 -1.34
C ASN A 540 -40.40 -9.02 -0.97
N ALA A 541 -41.52 -9.19 -0.27
CA ALA A 541 -42.05 -10.51 0.07
C ALA A 541 -42.34 -11.37 -1.18
N LEU A 542 -42.98 -10.76 -2.20
CA LEU A 542 -43.25 -11.42 -3.48
C LEU A 542 -41.96 -11.71 -4.25
N HIS A 543 -40.96 -10.82 -4.17
CA HIS A 543 -39.64 -11.01 -4.78
C HIS A 543 -38.94 -12.23 -4.18
N SER A 544 -38.89 -12.32 -2.84
CA SER A 544 -38.33 -13.47 -2.12
C SER A 544 -39.00 -14.78 -2.51
N GLN A 545 -40.33 -14.80 -2.60
CA GLN A 545 -41.08 -15.99 -3.01
C GLN A 545 -40.83 -16.38 -4.48
N SER A 546 -40.57 -15.40 -5.35
CA SER A 546 -40.34 -15.61 -6.78
C SER A 546 -38.91 -16.06 -7.12
N VAL A 547 -37.99 -16.07 -6.14
CA VAL A 547 -36.62 -16.58 -6.31
C VAL A 547 -36.66 -18.02 -6.84
N ASP A 548 -35.66 -18.39 -7.66
CA ASP A 548 -35.59 -19.67 -8.38
C ASP A 548 -36.74 -19.89 -9.40
N GLY A 549 -37.40 -18.81 -9.85
CA GLY A 549 -38.33 -18.82 -11.00
C GLY A 549 -39.76 -19.26 -10.65
N ALA A 550 -40.14 -19.18 -9.38
CA ALA A 550 -41.52 -19.43 -8.95
C ALA A 550 -42.44 -18.33 -9.48
N SER A 551 -43.60 -18.74 -10.01
CA SER A 551 -44.62 -17.79 -10.47
C SER A 551 -45.43 -17.29 -9.29
N VAL A 552 -45.51 -15.97 -9.14
CA VAL A 552 -46.29 -15.31 -8.10
C VAL A 552 -47.26 -14.32 -8.75
N LYS A 553 -48.50 -14.29 -8.27
CA LYS A 553 -49.50 -13.31 -8.71
C LYS A 553 -49.27 -11.99 -7.97
N ILE A 554 -49.01 -10.93 -8.71
CA ILE A 554 -48.88 -9.58 -8.16
C ILE A 554 -50.30 -9.01 -7.95
N PRO A 555 -50.67 -8.56 -6.73
CA PRO A 555 -51.94 -7.89 -6.48
C PRO A 555 -52.14 -6.64 -7.35
N ASP A 556 -53.37 -6.41 -7.83
CA ASP A 556 -53.67 -5.33 -8.79
C ASP A 556 -53.31 -3.95 -8.24
N ARG A 557 -53.50 -3.71 -6.94
CA ARG A 557 -53.12 -2.45 -6.28
C ARG A 557 -51.63 -2.12 -6.36
N LEU A 558 -50.75 -3.13 -6.48
CA LEU A 558 -49.29 -2.92 -6.59
C LEU A 558 -48.86 -2.65 -8.04
N THR A 559 -49.78 -2.79 -9.01
CA THR A 559 -49.45 -2.62 -10.44
C THR A 559 -49.53 -1.17 -10.91
N ILE A 560 -50.16 -0.29 -10.12
CA ILE A 560 -50.39 1.13 -10.43
C ILE A 560 -49.66 1.99 -9.36
N PRO A 561 -48.37 2.28 -9.56
CA PRO A 561 -47.62 3.15 -8.65
C PRO A 561 -48.01 4.63 -8.83
N PRO A 562 -47.87 5.46 -7.78
CA PRO A 562 -48.05 6.91 -7.90
C PRO A 562 -46.96 7.56 -8.75
N GLU A 563 -47.29 8.66 -9.42
CA GLU A 563 -46.32 9.48 -10.15
C GLU A 563 -45.45 10.28 -9.18
N PRO A 564 -44.12 10.36 -9.41
CA PRO A 564 -43.21 11.10 -8.54
C PRO A 564 -43.47 12.62 -8.64
N SER A 565 -43.55 13.30 -7.50
CA SER A 565 -43.72 14.76 -7.44
C SER A 565 -42.42 15.53 -7.66
N GLU A 566 -41.28 14.93 -7.32
CA GLU A 566 -39.94 15.50 -7.43
C GLU A 566 -38.94 14.45 -7.97
N PRO A 567 -37.81 14.87 -8.58
CA PRO A 567 -36.77 13.94 -9.02
C PRO A 567 -36.21 13.14 -7.84
N TYR A 568 -36.23 11.82 -7.95
CA TYR A 568 -35.69 10.95 -6.91
C TYR A 568 -34.15 10.92 -7.00
N ILE A 569 -33.46 10.47 -5.95
CA ILE A 569 -31.98 10.44 -5.91
C ILE A 569 -31.36 9.70 -7.10
N LEU A 570 -31.98 8.62 -7.58
CA LEU A 570 -31.49 7.89 -8.76
C LEU A 570 -31.55 8.72 -10.05
N ASP A 571 -32.52 9.64 -10.16
CA ASP A 571 -32.67 10.52 -11.30
C ASP A 571 -31.60 11.62 -11.26
N LEU A 572 -31.36 12.21 -10.08
CA LEU A 572 -30.27 13.17 -9.86
C LEU A 572 -28.89 12.57 -10.20
N LEU A 573 -28.63 11.34 -9.76
CA LEU A 573 -27.38 10.62 -10.05
C LEU A 573 -27.25 10.27 -11.54
N ALA A 574 -28.37 9.97 -12.21
CA ALA A 574 -28.39 9.70 -13.65
C ALA A 574 -28.09 10.97 -14.46
N ASP A 575 -28.70 12.09 -14.09
CA ASP A 575 -28.47 13.38 -14.73
C ASP A 575 -27.02 13.85 -14.54
N ALA A 576 -26.47 13.70 -13.33
CA ALA A 576 -25.07 14.02 -13.06
C ALA A 576 -24.10 13.13 -13.87
N ALA A 577 -24.36 11.81 -13.94
CA ALA A 577 -23.57 10.90 -14.75
C ALA A 577 -23.67 11.22 -16.25
N GLN A 578 -24.85 11.64 -16.72
CA GLN A 578 -25.06 12.02 -18.11
C GLN A 578 -24.27 13.26 -18.48
N LYS A 579 -24.41 14.32 -17.67
CA LYS A 579 -23.65 15.58 -17.86
C LYS A 579 -22.15 15.30 -17.90
N PHE A 580 -21.65 14.50 -16.96
CA PHE A 580 -20.25 14.10 -16.95
C PHE A 580 -19.84 13.32 -18.21
N ALA A 581 -20.67 12.39 -18.69
CA ALA A 581 -20.35 11.62 -19.89
C ALA A 581 -20.22 12.53 -21.12
N ASP A 582 -21.13 13.50 -21.27
CA ASP A 582 -21.13 14.45 -22.37
C ASP A 582 -19.91 15.39 -22.30
N GLU A 583 -19.62 15.94 -21.11
CA GLU A 583 -18.45 16.78 -20.85
C GLU A 583 -17.13 16.01 -21.03
N PHE A 584 -17.08 14.74 -20.64
CA PHE A 584 -15.90 13.89 -20.80
C PHE A 584 -15.58 13.69 -22.28
N VAL A 585 -16.57 13.43 -23.12
CA VAL A 585 -16.36 13.28 -24.57
C VAL A 585 -15.95 14.61 -25.21
N GLN A 586 -16.60 15.73 -24.84
CA GLN A 586 -16.30 17.05 -25.40
C GLN A 586 -14.89 17.56 -25.04
N SER A 587 -14.44 17.33 -23.80
CA SER A 587 -13.13 17.77 -23.31
C SER A 587 -11.96 16.90 -23.78
N GLU A 588 -12.19 15.89 -24.62
CA GLU A 588 -11.17 14.91 -24.99
C GLU A 588 -9.95 15.56 -25.65
N GLN A 589 -10.14 16.41 -26.67
CA GLN A 589 -9.04 17.03 -27.40
C GLN A 589 -8.20 17.92 -26.47
N ALA A 590 -8.87 18.72 -25.63
CA ALA A 590 -8.21 19.56 -24.63
C ALA A 590 -7.41 18.74 -23.61
N ARG A 591 -7.95 17.60 -23.15
CA ARG A 591 -7.24 16.70 -22.24
C ARG A 591 -6.03 16.06 -22.90
N ARG A 592 -6.11 15.68 -24.18
CA ARG A 592 -4.94 15.17 -24.93
C ARG A 592 -3.83 16.20 -25.05
N SER A 593 -4.17 17.48 -25.26
CA SER A 593 -3.17 18.56 -25.30
C SER A 593 -2.61 18.92 -23.92
N MET A 594 -3.33 18.59 -22.83
CA MET A 594 -2.87 18.78 -21.44
C MET A 594 -1.98 17.65 -20.94
N ILE A 595 -1.82 16.56 -21.70
CA ILE A 595 -0.79 15.55 -21.43
C ILE A 595 0.55 16.17 -21.83
N SER A 596 1.07 17.07 -21.00
CA SER A 596 2.50 17.32 -21.00
C SER A 596 3.11 16.19 -20.19
N ASP A 597 3.82 15.29 -20.85
CA ASP A 597 5.02 14.81 -20.20
C ASP A 597 5.97 16.01 -20.30
N PRO A 598 6.26 16.76 -19.22
CA PRO A 598 7.47 17.55 -19.22
C PRO A 598 8.58 16.66 -19.78
N GLU A 599 9.35 17.18 -20.74
CA GLU A 599 10.49 16.51 -21.41
C GLU A 599 11.59 16.01 -20.44
N ASN A 600 11.32 16.00 -19.13
CA ASN A 600 12.15 15.58 -18.02
C ASN A 600 11.42 14.74 -16.93
N LEU A 601 10.28 14.09 -17.23
CA LEU A 601 9.70 13.03 -16.35
C LEU A 601 10.56 11.76 -16.44
N THR A 602 11.81 11.83 -15.95
CA THR A 602 12.61 10.63 -15.68
C THR A 602 11.75 9.70 -14.82
N GLY A 603 11.72 8.39 -15.11
CA GLY A 603 10.98 7.43 -14.29
C GLY A 603 11.28 7.55 -12.79
N LYS A 604 12.44 8.15 -12.44
CA LYS A 604 12.79 8.62 -11.10
C LYS A 604 11.82 9.66 -10.50
N TYR A 605 11.44 10.73 -11.20
CA TYR A 605 10.50 11.74 -10.69
C TYR A 605 9.12 11.15 -10.44
N LEU A 606 8.61 10.35 -11.39
CA LEU A 606 7.34 9.67 -11.23
C LEU A 606 7.39 8.71 -10.02
N LEU A 607 8.49 7.98 -9.85
CA LEU A 607 8.72 7.14 -8.67
C LEU A 607 8.81 7.97 -7.38
N GLU A 608 9.48 9.12 -7.36
CA GLU A 608 9.55 9.99 -6.18
C GLU A 608 8.16 10.50 -5.78
N GLN A 609 7.34 10.91 -6.74
CA GLN A 609 5.95 11.28 -6.46
C GLN A 609 5.12 10.07 -6.00
N LEU A 610 5.34 8.90 -6.61
CA LEU A 610 4.73 7.64 -6.23
C LEU A 610 5.00 7.31 -4.75
N LEU A 611 6.26 7.45 -4.33
CA LEU A 611 6.75 7.20 -2.97
C LEU A 611 6.25 8.24 -1.95
N ARG A 612 5.96 9.47 -2.39
CA ARG A 612 5.41 10.53 -1.50
C ARG A 612 3.89 10.45 -1.31
N SER A 613 3.17 9.82 -2.24
CA SER A 613 1.72 9.69 -2.14
C SER A 613 1.30 8.64 -1.10
N GLN A 614 0.28 8.95 -0.28
CA GLN A 614 -0.35 7.97 0.62
C GLN A 614 -1.16 6.98 -0.22
N ARG A 615 -0.85 5.68 -0.16
CA ARG A 615 -1.48 4.67 -1.02
C ARG A 615 -2.16 3.57 -0.24
N SER A 616 -3.38 3.26 -0.65
CA SER A 616 -4.20 2.20 -0.05
C SER A 616 -4.13 0.87 -0.80
N THR A 617 -3.54 0.83 -2.01
CA THR A 617 -3.69 -0.29 -2.96
C THR A 617 -2.44 -1.09 -3.25
N ILE A 618 -1.22 -0.67 -2.87
CA ILE A 618 0.04 -1.35 -3.19
C ILE A 618 0.85 -1.57 -1.92
N SER A 619 1.29 -2.81 -1.68
CA SER A 619 2.12 -3.09 -0.50
C SER A 619 3.50 -2.45 -0.62
N GLU A 620 4.11 -2.08 0.51
CA GLU A 620 5.43 -1.44 0.51
C GLU A 620 6.52 -2.26 -0.22
N TYR A 621 6.48 -3.59 -0.12
CA TYR A 621 7.39 -4.47 -0.85
C TYR A 621 7.08 -4.57 -2.35
N GLU A 622 5.80 -4.50 -2.74
CA GLU A 622 5.42 -4.39 -4.16
C GLU A 622 5.88 -3.06 -4.75
N LEU A 623 5.75 -1.97 -3.98
CA LEU A 623 6.25 -0.66 -4.34
C LEU A 623 7.77 -0.70 -4.56
N PHE A 624 8.52 -1.34 -3.67
CA PHE A 624 9.96 -1.56 -3.86
C PHE A 624 10.26 -2.38 -5.11
N SER A 625 9.55 -3.50 -5.31
CA SER A 625 9.75 -4.38 -6.47
C SER A 625 9.49 -3.63 -7.79
N LEU A 626 8.53 -2.71 -7.78
CA LEU A 626 8.16 -1.86 -8.91
C LEU A 626 9.21 -0.78 -9.14
N ALA A 627 9.64 -0.10 -8.06
CA ALA A 627 10.72 0.88 -8.06
C ALA A 627 12.03 0.30 -8.59
N TRP A 628 12.38 -0.94 -8.20
CA TRP A 628 13.54 -1.66 -8.70
C TRP A 628 13.45 -1.98 -10.19
N ARG A 629 12.27 -2.38 -10.69
CA ARG A 629 12.07 -2.58 -12.13
C ARG A 629 12.19 -1.28 -12.90
N MET A 630 11.69 -0.17 -12.35
CA MET A 630 11.85 1.16 -12.93
C MET A 630 13.32 1.59 -12.94
N SER A 631 14.04 1.39 -11.84
CA SER A 631 15.45 1.77 -11.72
C SER A 631 16.30 1.06 -12.77
N ARG A 632 15.99 -0.21 -13.07
CA ARG A 632 16.62 -0.96 -14.17
C ARG A 632 16.18 -0.52 -15.56
N LYS A 633 14.92 -0.11 -15.75
CA LYS A 633 14.39 0.31 -17.05
C LYS A 633 14.92 1.69 -17.46
N PHE A 634 14.98 2.61 -16.50
CA PHE A 634 15.36 4.01 -16.69
C PHE A 634 16.81 4.31 -16.25
N ASP A 635 17.56 3.26 -15.91
CA ASP A 635 18.98 3.31 -15.55
C ASP A 635 19.32 4.37 -14.47
N PHE A 636 18.71 4.25 -13.30
CA PHE A 636 19.03 5.11 -12.15
C PHE A 636 19.26 4.30 -10.86
N ASP A 637 20.02 4.86 -9.93
CA ASP A 637 20.25 4.24 -8.62
C ASP A 637 19.04 4.45 -7.69
N LEU A 638 18.52 3.34 -7.14
CA LEU A 638 17.41 3.33 -6.20
C LEU A 638 17.86 3.64 -4.75
N THR A 639 19.15 3.49 -4.46
CA THR A 639 19.72 3.62 -3.12
C THR A 639 19.40 4.95 -2.42
N PRO A 640 19.45 6.13 -3.10
CA PRO A 640 19.09 7.41 -2.49
C PRO A 640 17.60 7.50 -2.11
N LEU A 641 16.74 6.71 -2.75
CA LEU A 641 15.29 6.71 -2.52
C LEU A 641 14.86 5.74 -1.41
N LEU A 642 15.79 4.95 -0.85
CA LEU A 642 15.46 3.98 0.20
C LEU A 642 14.80 4.64 1.40
N GLY A 643 15.20 5.87 1.75
CA GLY A 643 14.60 6.61 2.87
C GLY A 643 13.09 6.87 2.74
N HIS A 644 12.51 6.75 1.55
CA HIS A 644 11.08 6.89 1.33
C HIS A 644 10.27 5.62 1.62
N PHE A 645 10.91 4.46 1.69
CA PHE A 645 10.20 3.21 1.99
C PHE A 645 10.00 3.04 3.49
N ASP A 646 8.80 2.64 3.89
CA ASP A 646 8.54 2.21 5.25
C ASP A 646 9.06 0.79 5.49
N PHE A 647 10.36 0.67 5.79
CA PHE A 647 10.97 -0.59 6.22
C PHE A 647 10.35 -1.24 7.48
N GLY A 648 9.37 -0.61 8.15
CA GLY A 648 8.57 -1.21 9.22
C GLY A 648 7.56 -2.21 8.65
N ALA A 649 7.01 -1.95 7.46
CA ALA A 649 6.07 -2.81 6.78
C ALA A 649 6.71 -4.06 6.13
N PHE A 650 8.04 -4.14 6.08
CA PHE A 650 8.75 -5.26 5.46
C PHE A 650 9.05 -6.36 6.49
N THR A 651 8.80 -7.60 6.08
CA THR A 651 9.27 -8.79 6.81
C THR A 651 10.80 -8.86 6.81
N ALA A 652 11.38 -9.57 7.79
CA ALA A 652 12.83 -9.78 7.85
C ALA A 652 13.39 -10.39 6.55
N GLN A 653 12.67 -11.32 5.91
CA GLN A 653 13.08 -11.93 4.64
C GLN A 653 13.09 -10.90 3.49
N GLN A 654 12.10 -10.00 3.43
CA GLN A 654 12.06 -8.95 2.42
C GLN A 654 13.20 -7.94 2.62
N LYS A 655 13.53 -7.58 3.87
CA LYS A 655 14.69 -6.71 4.17
C LYS A 655 16.00 -7.34 3.69
N HIS A 656 16.21 -8.63 3.96
CA HIS A 656 17.37 -9.38 3.43
C HIS A 656 17.39 -9.39 1.90
N ALA A 657 16.23 -9.62 1.26
CA ALA A 657 16.13 -9.62 -0.20
C ALA A 657 16.50 -8.26 -0.80
N ILE A 658 16.09 -7.14 -0.18
CA ILE A 658 16.45 -5.78 -0.62
C ILE A 658 17.96 -5.56 -0.53
N ILE A 659 18.56 -5.88 0.62
CA ILE A 659 20.01 -5.74 0.83
C ILE A 659 20.79 -6.59 -0.15
N GLY A 660 20.38 -7.84 -0.39
CA GLY A 660 21.01 -8.70 -1.38
C GLY A 660 20.82 -8.20 -2.83
N THR A 661 19.64 -7.66 -3.16
CA THR A 661 19.33 -7.14 -4.51
C THR A 661 20.14 -5.89 -4.83
N LEU A 662 20.29 -4.99 -3.85
CA LEU A 662 21.01 -3.73 -3.98
C LEU A 662 22.49 -3.80 -3.56
N GLN A 663 22.95 -4.98 -3.11
CA GLN A 663 24.31 -5.23 -2.62
C GLN A 663 24.77 -4.22 -1.53
N LEU A 664 23.87 -3.88 -0.61
CA LEU A 664 24.14 -2.85 0.40
C LEU A 664 25.00 -3.39 1.56
N PRO A 665 26.05 -2.68 2.01
CA PRO A 665 26.79 -3.04 3.22
C PRO A 665 25.92 -2.84 4.46
N GLN A 666 25.89 -3.82 5.38
CA GLN A 666 25.02 -3.75 6.57
C GLN A 666 25.27 -2.51 7.45
N GLU A 667 26.54 -2.08 7.55
CA GLU A 667 26.97 -0.99 8.44
C GLU A 667 26.47 0.41 8.01
N GLY A 668 26.13 0.59 6.72
CA GLY A 668 25.66 1.87 6.18
C GLY A 668 24.14 2.08 6.25
N TYR A 669 23.36 1.02 6.49
CA TYR A 669 21.90 1.03 6.33
C TYR A 669 21.15 0.54 7.57
N ASN A 670 21.65 0.90 8.76
CA ASN A 670 21.09 0.49 10.06
C ASN A 670 19.58 0.79 10.19
N PHE A 671 19.07 1.84 9.54
CA PHE A 671 17.66 2.24 9.56
C PHE A 671 16.68 1.22 8.95
N ILE A 672 17.18 0.27 8.12
CA ILE A 672 16.40 -0.85 7.59
C ILE A 672 16.03 -1.82 8.72
N TRP A 673 16.98 -2.08 9.61
CA TRP A 673 16.86 -3.06 10.69
C TRP A 673 16.32 -2.46 11.98
N ASN A 674 16.72 -1.23 12.28
CA ASN A 674 16.45 -0.57 13.53
C ASN A 674 15.41 0.55 13.35
N SER A 675 14.17 0.24 13.75
CA SER A 675 13.03 1.16 13.64
C SER A 675 13.15 2.44 14.49
N LEU A 676 14.07 2.50 15.46
CA LEU A 676 14.31 3.69 16.28
C LEU A 676 14.86 4.86 15.45
N PHE A 677 15.56 4.59 14.34
CA PHE A 677 15.99 5.63 13.39
C PHE A 677 14.84 6.40 12.73
N ARG A 678 13.62 5.89 12.83
CA ARG A 678 12.40 6.50 12.30
C ARG A 678 11.43 6.94 13.41
N SER A 679 11.86 6.88 14.68
CA SER A 679 11.07 7.30 15.84
C SER A 679 10.52 8.72 15.63
N ASP A 680 9.24 8.92 15.93
CA ASP A 680 8.62 10.24 15.98
C ASP A 680 9.04 11.02 17.25
N ILE A 681 9.67 10.33 18.22
CA ILE A 681 10.05 10.87 19.53
C ILE A 681 11.57 11.10 19.64
N LEU A 682 12.38 10.09 19.29
CA LEU A 682 13.83 10.11 19.46
C LEU A 682 14.54 10.74 18.26
N THR A 683 15.55 11.55 18.53
CA THR A 683 16.42 12.12 17.49
C THR A 683 17.60 11.20 17.17
N ARG A 684 18.27 11.38 16.02
CA ARG A 684 19.48 10.62 15.70
C ARG A 684 20.55 10.76 16.78
N LYS A 685 20.69 11.94 17.36
CA LYS A 685 21.63 12.21 18.45
C LYS A 685 21.30 11.36 19.67
N ASP A 686 20.03 11.28 20.06
CA ASP A 686 19.58 10.40 21.16
C ASP A 686 20.00 8.95 20.93
N LEU A 687 19.91 8.47 19.69
CA LEU A 687 20.32 7.11 19.34
C LEU A 687 21.83 6.91 19.46
N TYR A 688 22.64 7.87 19.01
CA TYR A 688 24.11 7.79 19.15
C TYR A 688 24.55 7.89 20.61
N ASP A 689 24.03 8.88 21.34
CA ASP A 689 24.38 9.15 22.74
C ASP A 689 23.97 7.99 23.68
N ARG A 690 22.98 7.18 23.26
CA ARG A 690 22.50 6.01 24.01
C ARG A 690 22.92 4.68 23.42
N CYS A 691 23.80 4.66 22.41
CA CYS A 691 24.21 3.46 21.72
C CYS A 691 23.04 2.64 21.13
N LEU A 692 21.91 3.29 20.85
CA LEU A 692 20.73 2.70 20.19
C LEU A 692 20.84 2.77 18.66
N SER A 693 21.94 3.29 18.12
CA SER A 693 22.19 3.41 16.67
C SER A 693 22.75 2.13 16.02
N HIS A 694 23.01 1.08 16.79
CA HIS A 694 23.56 -0.17 16.28
C HIS A 694 22.55 -0.92 15.37
N PRO A 695 23.02 -1.67 14.36
CA PRO A 695 22.14 -2.48 13.52
C PRO A 695 21.71 -3.74 14.26
N PHE A 696 20.54 -3.68 14.90
CA PHE A 696 19.83 -4.86 15.39
C PHE A 696 18.37 -4.78 14.95
N SER A 697 17.76 -5.94 14.75
CA SER A 697 16.41 -6.08 14.18
C SER A 697 15.36 -5.70 15.21
N ILE A 698 14.89 -4.45 15.18
CA ILE A 698 13.81 -3.96 16.06
C ILE A 698 12.74 -3.27 15.23
N GLN A 699 11.47 -3.60 15.49
CA GLN A 699 10.31 -3.15 14.71
C GLN A 699 9.40 -2.26 15.55
N ARG A 700 8.79 -1.25 14.94
CA ARG A 700 7.78 -0.43 15.60
C ARG A 700 6.45 -1.17 15.55
N LEU A 701 5.92 -1.51 16.71
CA LEU A 701 4.61 -2.13 16.85
C LEU A 701 3.49 -1.07 16.92
N TYR A 702 3.76 0.08 17.55
CA TYR A 702 2.78 1.14 17.73
C TYR A 702 3.44 2.53 17.72
N SER A 703 2.70 3.50 17.19
CA SER A 703 2.97 4.94 17.29
C SER A 703 1.63 5.65 17.49
N SER A 704 1.57 6.52 18.50
CA SER A 704 0.39 7.32 18.80
C SER A 704 -0.01 8.27 17.67
N LYS A 705 0.95 8.64 16.81
CA LYS A 705 0.72 9.47 15.62
C LYS A 705 -0.09 8.75 14.54
N LEU A 706 0.08 7.43 14.44
CA LEU A 706 -0.60 6.60 13.43
C LEU A 706 -1.91 6.00 13.94
N HIS A 707 -1.96 5.60 15.22
CA HIS A 707 -3.07 4.81 15.79
C HIS A 707 -3.92 5.59 16.82
N GLY A 708 -3.53 6.82 17.17
CA GLY A 708 -4.14 7.60 18.25
C GLY A 708 -3.76 7.11 19.66
N LEU A 709 -3.75 7.97 20.68
CA LEU A 709 -3.36 7.58 22.04
C LEU A 709 -4.38 6.64 22.72
N GLN A 710 -5.64 6.66 22.28
CA GLN A 710 -6.72 5.85 22.85
C GLN A 710 -6.49 4.34 22.71
N THR A 711 -5.73 3.90 21.70
CA THR A 711 -5.44 2.49 21.44
C THR A 711 -4.17 2.01 22.16
N PHE A 712 -3.47 2.88 22.89
CA PHE A 712 -2.17 2.56 23.51
C PHE A 712 -2.18 1.28 24.36
N PHE A 713 -3.15 1.13 25.26
CA PHE A 713 -3.19 -0.03 26.17
C PHE A 713 -3.48 -1.34 25.42
N GLU A 714 -4.24 -1.31 24.32
CA GLU A 714 -4.44 -2.48 23.46
C GLU A 714 -3.11 -2.94 22.84
N TYR A 715 -2.32 -2.01 22.30
CA TYR A 715 -1.01 -2.32 21.73
C TYR A 715 0.03 -2.68 22.79
N LEU A 716 -0.05 -2.11 23.99
CA LEU A 716 0.80 -2.50 25.12
C LEU A 716 0.50 -3.95 25.55
N ARG A 717 -0.77 -4.36 25.55
CA ARG A 717 -1.17 -5.75 25.81
C ARG A 717 -0.57 -6.69 24.77
N MET A 718 -0.75 -6.39 23.49
CA MET A 718 -0.14 -7.17 22.41
C MET A 718 1.40 -7.25 22.55
N ALA A 719 2.06 -6.13 22.89
CA ALA A 719 3.50 -6.10 23.10
C ALA A 719 3.95 -6.99 24.26
N THR A 720 3.21 -6.98 25.36
CA THR A 720 3.56 -7.69 26.60
C THR A 720 3.28 -9.18 26.51
N GLU A 721 2.17 -9.59 25.89
CA GLU A 721 1.75 -10.99 25.72
C GLU A 721 2.49 -11.71 24.57
N GLN A 722 2.81 -11.01 23.46
CA GLN A 722 3.34 -11.68 22.27
C GLN A 722 4.87 -11.56 22.11
N PHE A 723 5.52 -10.62 22.78
CA PHE A 723 6.95 -10.35 22.60
C PHE A 723 7.70 -10.35 23.92
N THR A 724 8.88 -10.99 23.92
CA THR A 724 9.72 -11.08 25.11
C THR A 724 10.71 -9.93 25.25
N ARG A 725 10.90 -9.10 24.21
CA ARG A 725 11.81 -7.94 24.19
C ARG A 725 11.12 -6.75 23.57
N LYS A 726 11.02 -5.66 24.32
CA LYS A 726 10.21 -4.50 23.98
C LYS A 726 10.76 -3.20 24.59
N ILE A 727 10.59 -2.10 23.86
CA ILE A 727 10.93 -0.74 24.27
C ILE A 727 9.65 0.09 24.19
N LEU A 728 9.25 0.69 25.30
CA LEU A 728 8.24 1.74 25.35
C LEU A 728 8.94 3.09 25.40
N ILE A 729 8.64 3.97 24.46
CA ILE A 729 9.16 5.33 24.41
C ILE A 729 7.98 6.27 24.58
N LEU A 730 8.08 7.24 25.48
CA LEU A 730 7.05 8.24 25.70
C LEU A 730 7.66 9.63 25.79
N LYS A 731 6.90 10.62 25.31
CA LYS A 731 7.23 12.03 25.32
C LYS A 731 6.13 12.80 26.05
N THR A 732 6.50 13.51 27.10
CA THR A 732 5.55 14.39 27.82
C THR A 732 5.49 15.74 27.13
N ASP A 733 6.64 16.38 26.93
CA ASP A 733 6.82 17.66 26.24
C ASP A 733 8.15 17.66 25.48
N ASP A 734 8.55 18.80 24.91
CA ASP A 734 9.83 18.92 24.19
C ASP A 734 11.07 18.88 25.10
N ARG A 735 10.90 18.85 26.43
CA ARG A 735 12.00 18.88 27.39
C ARG A 735 12.37 17.50 27.92
N PHE A 736 11.49 16.51 27.82
CA PHE A 736 11.75 15.19 28.39
C PHE A 736 11.08 14.06 27.60
N SER A 737 11.88 13.04 27.29
CA SER A 737 11.37 11.75 26.82
C SER A 737 11.95 10.61 27.66
N LEU A 738 11.20 9.52 27.78
CA LEU A 738 11.55 8.36 28.58
C LEU A 738 11.46 7.10 27.72
N GLY A 739 12.50 6.27 27.77
CA GLY A 739 12.51 4.90 27.27
C GLY A 739 12.41 3.90 28.43
N ILE A 740 11.59 2.87 28.27
CA ILE A 740 11.43 1.75 29.21
C ILE A 740 11.68 0.47 28.43
N PHE A 741 12.80 -0.18 28.72
CA PHE A 741 13.25 -1.44 28.14
C PHE A 741 12.75 -2.57 29.02
N MET A 742 12.15 -3.58 28.41
CA MET A 742 11.51 -4.69 29.10
C MET A 742 11.99 -6.00 28.48
N ARG A 743 12.53 -6.89 29.30
CA ARG A 743 12.88 -8.26 28.91
C ARG A 743 12.03 -9.29 29.68
N GLY A 744 11.69 -10.38 29.00
CA GLY A 744 10.89 -11.46 29.55
C GLY A 744 9.38 -11.21 29.50
N ASP A 745 8.66 -12.07 30.21
CA ASP A 745 7.21 -12.08 30.27
C ASP A 745 6.74 -11.06 31.32
N ILE A 746 5.73 -10.26 30.96
CA ILE A 746 5.07 -9.31 31.85
C ILE A 746 3.59 -9.69 31.82
N PRO A 747 3.12 -10.54 32.75
CA PRO A 747 1.72 -10.95 32.79
C PRO A 747 0.78 -9.75 32.97
N TRP A 748 -0.33 -9.79 32.24
CA TRP A 748 -1.35 -8.73 32.24
C TRP A 748 -2.22 -8.81 33.51
N ASP A 749 -2.63 -7.66 34.04
CA ASP A 749 -3.40 -7.51 35.29
C ASP A 749 -2.74 -8.11 36.54
N GLU A 750 -1.45 -8.45 36.46
CA GLU A 750 -0.66 -8.95 37.58
C GLU A 750 0.36 -7.91 38.05
N ASP A 751 0.99 -8.17 39.20
CA ASP A 751 2.08 -7.37 39.77
C ASP A 751 3.38 -8.20 39.82
N PRO A 752 3.94 -8.64 38.67
CA PRO A 752 5.16 -9.45 38.64
C PRO A 752 6.36 -8.69 39.21
N ILE A 753 7.25 -9.41 39.89
CA ILE A 753 8.55 -8.89 40.29
C ILE A 753 9.44 -8.87 39.05
N VAL A 754 9.84 -7.67 38.60
CA VAL A 754 10.64 -7.51 37.38
C VAL A 754 12.12 -7.40 37.66
N ASN A 755 12.55 -6.94 38.85
CA ASN A 755 13.97 -6.76 39.19
C ASN A 755 14.74 -6.04 38.06
N ASP A 756 15.88 -6.59 37.64
CA ASP A 756 16.74 -6.12 36.57
C ASP A 756 16.22 -6.45 35.16
N ASN A 757 14.98 -6.96 35.01
CA ASN A 757 14.35 -7.18 33.71
C ASN A 757 13.69 -5.93 33.12
N VAL A 758 13.76 -4.79 33.83
CA VAL A 758 13.30 -3.48 33.35
C VAL A 758 14.41 -2.46 33.51
N VAL A 759 14.71 -1.73 32.44
CA VAL A 759 15.71 -0.65 32.44
C VAL A 759 15.05 0.63 31.91
N LEU A 760 15.28 1.75 32.59
CA LEU A 760 14.76 3.04 32.18
C LEU A 760 15.89 3.92 31.62
N CYS A 761 15.57 4.73 30.61
CA CYS A 761 16.52 5.64 29.98
C CYS A 761 15.86 7.00 29.75
N SER A 762 16.46 8.08 30.26
CA SER A 762 15.98 9.44 30.01
C SER A 762 16.64 10.07 28.77
N PHE A 763 15.87 10.86 28.02
CA PHE A 763 16.36 11.62 26.87
C PHE A 763 16.10 13.11 27.12
N LEU A 764 17.15 13.94 26.96
CA LEU A 764 17.17 15.36 27.36
C LEU A 764 17.59 16.26 26.18
N PRO A 765 17.18 17.55 26.14
CA PRO A 765 17.46 18.48 25.03
C PRO A 765 18.93 18.94 24.95
N GLN A 766 19.30 19.50 23.78
CA GLN A 766 20.69 19.80 23.38
C GLN A 766 21.51 20.68 24.33
N THR A 767 20.90 21.55 25.14
CA THR A 767 21.61 22.47 26.05
C THR A 767 22.19 21.81 27.31
N SER A 768 21.86 20.53 27.55
CA SER A 768 22.34 19.78 28.71
C SER A 768 23.55 18.92 28.33
N ALA A 769 24.76 19.42 28.55
CA ALA A 769 26.03 18.71 28.29
C ALA A 769 26.29 17.50 29.23
N THR A 770 25.26 16.76 29.63
CA THR A 770 25.36 15.68 30.63
C THR A 770 24.97 14.33 30.01
N PHE A 771 25.78 13.31 30.29
CA PHE A 771 25.45 11.92 30.02
C PHE A 771 24.14 11.55 30.74
N SER A 772 23.15 10.95 30.05
CA SER A 772 22.06 10.29 30.79
C SER A 772 22.38 8.82 30.99
N THR A 773 21.93 8.33 32.13
CA THR A 773 22.22 7.01 32.68
C THR A 773 21.06 6.07 32.41
N TYR A 774 21.39 4.89 31.88
CA TYR A 774 20.48 3.74 31.95
C TYR A 774 20.31 3.36 33.43
N PHE A 775 19.06 3.22 33.85
CA PHE A 775 18.69 2.87 35.21
C PHE A 775 18.11 1.45 35.21
N PRO A 776 18.92 0.41 35.48
CA PRO A 776 18.39 -0.92 35.72
C PRO A 776 17.59 -0.92 37.03
N CYS A 777 16.37 -1.44 36.98
CA CYS A 777 15.61 -1.70 38.20
C CYS A 777 16.34 -2.73 39.08
N THR A 778 16.24 -2.59 40.40
CA THR A 778 16.90 -3.46 41.38
C THR A 778 15.93 -4.48 41.96
N THR A 779 16.42 -5.38 42.82
CA THR A 779 15.61 -6.42 43.44
C THR A 779 14.41 -5.83 44.20
N GLY A 780 13.20 -6.27 43.85
CA GLY A 780 11.95 -5.84 44.48
C GLY A 780 11.09 -4.86 43.66
N TYR A 781 11.57 -4.37 42.52
CA TYR A 781 10.75 -3.62 41.58
C TYR A 781 9.66 -4.50 40.96
N ARG A 782 8.47 -3.93 40.76
CA ARG A 782 7.30 -4.58 40.16
C ARG A 782 6.72 -3.69 39.06
N LEU A 783 6.20 -4.32 38.01
CA LEU A 783 5.58 -3.63 36.87
C LEU A 783 4.18 -4.18 36.65
N HIS A 784 3.17 -3.34 36.88
CA HIS A 784 1.78 -3.65 36.60
C HIS A 784 1.38 -3.08 35.25
N CYS A 785 0.68 -3.88 34.44
CA CYS A 785 0.08 -3.46 33.19
C CYS A 785 -1.37 -3.93 33.16
N SER A 786 -2.29 -3.05 32.77
CA SER A 786 -3.74 -3.32 32.67
C SER A 786 -4.33 -2.52 31.51
N ASP A 787 -5.62 -2.74 31.22
CA ASP A 787 -6.34 -2.03 30.16
C ASP A 787 -6.45 -0.50 30.39
N VAL A 788 -6.16 -0.03 31.61
CA VAL A 788 -6.33 1.38 32.02
C VAL A 788 -5.05 2.05 32.52
N ASN A 789 -4.06 1.28 32.98
CA ASN A 789 -2.82 1.83 33.51
C ASN A 789 -1.59 0.91 33.35
N LEU A 790 -0.42 1.55 33.35
CA LEU A 790 0.89 0.93 33.54
C LEU A 790 1.54 1.58 34.76
N GLN A 791 2.01 0.79 35.71
CA GLN A 791 2.63 1.28 36.95
C GLN A 791 3.90 0.50 37.28
N LEU A 792 5.05 1.19 37.22
CA LEU A 792 6.33 0.68 37.69
C LEU A 792 6.61 1.24 39.09
N TYR A 793 6.82 0.38 40.08
CA TYR A 793 7.03 0.79 41.46
C TYR A 793 8.00 -0.12 42.21
N ASP A 794 8.60 0.40 43.28
CA ASP A 794 9.56 -0.32 44.11
C ASP A 794 8.86 -0.87 45.35
N LYS A 795 8.71 -2.21 45.41
CA LYS A 795 8.04 -3.01 46.45
C LYS A 795 6.55 -2.70 46.68
N HIS A 796 6.20 -1.44 46.90
CA HIS A 796 4.85 -0.96 47.21
C HIS A 796 4.37 0.07 46.18
N ARG A 797 3.09 0.01 45.78
CA ARG A 797 2.50 0.94 44.79
C ARG A 797 2.63 2.42 45.19
N GLY A 798 2.69 2.73 46.49
CA GLY A 798 2.96 4.10 46.97
C GLY A 798 4.33 4.66 46.56
N ASN A 799 5.32 3.80 46.32
CA ASN A 799 6.67 4.17 45.88
C ASN A 799 6.81 4.06 44.35
N THR A 800 5.87 4.68 43.64
CA THR A 800 5.83 4.64 42.17
C THR A 800 7.00 5.38 41.55
N PHE A 801 7.61 4.75 40.53
CA PHE A 801 8.59 5.39 39.66
C PHE A 801 7.89 5.98 38.43
N VAL A 802 7.14 5.16 37.70
CA VAL A 802 6.42 5.57 36.48
C VAL A 802 4.98 5.14 36.60
N PHE A 803 4.05 6.06 36.34
CA PHE A 803 2.62 5.78 36.25
C PHE A 803 2.07 6.36 34.96
N ILE A 804 1.41 5.54 34.16
CA ILE A 804 0.73 5.93 32.92
C ILE A 804 -0.71 5.48 33.06
N THR A 805 -1.69 6.34 32.76
CA THR A 805 -3.11 5.98 32.90
C THR A 805 -3.98 6.79 31.94
N THR A 806 -5.14 6.26 31.58
CA THR A 806 -6.23 7.03 30.98
C THR A 806 -6.94 7.83 32.08
N PRO A 807 -6.96 9.18 32.04
CA PRO A 807 -7.67 9.97 33.05
C PRO A 807 -9.19 9.96 32.80
N PRO A 808 -10.02 10.38 33.78
CA PRO A 808 -11.47 10.53 33.58
C PRO A 808 -11.81 11.50 32.43
N LYS A 809 -12.93 11.26 31.73
CA LYS A 809 -13.37 12.07 30.56
C LYS A 809 -13.40 13.59 30.81
N ALA A 810 -13.62 14.03 32.05
CA ALA A 810 -13.61 15.44 32.43
C ALA A 810 -12.23 16.14 32.31
N SER A 811 -11.13 15.38 32.22
CA SER A 811 -9.77 15.92 32.18
C SER A 811 -9.35 16.46 30.81
N GLY A 812 -10.08 16.14 29.72
CA GLY A 812 -9.75 16.56 28.35
C GLY A 812 -8.48 15.93 27.74
N ALA A 813 -7.68 15.17 28.50
CA ALA A 813 -6.49 14.47 28.03
C ALA A 813 -6.75 12.98 27.81
N GLU A 814 -6.17 12.37 26.77
CA GLU A 814 -6.39 10.95 26.45
C GLU A 814 -5.55 10.01 27.34
N VAL A 815 -4.27 10.33 27.55
CA VAL A 815 -3.35 9.55 28.39
C VAL A 815 -2.43 10.52 29.15
N VAL A 816 -2.19 10.23 30.44
CA VAL A 816 -1.32 11.05 31.32
C VAL A 816 -0.22 10.21 31.95
N ALA A 817 0.93 10.84 32.23
CA ALA A 817 2.07 10.24 32.92
C ALA A 817 2.42 10.96 34.23
N SER A 818 2.89 10.21 35.23
CA SER A 818 3.56 10.71 36.42
C SER A 818 4.89 10.01 36.59
N ILE A 819 5.98 10.77 36.72
CA ILE A 819 7.35 10.22 36.69
C ILE A 819 8.16 10.81 37.85
N ALA A 820 8.68 9.93 38.72
CA ALA A 820 9.52 10.29 39.84
C ALA A 820 10.97 10.58 39.38
N LEU A 821 11.19 11.76 38.79
CA LEU A 821 12.48 12.14 38.19
C LEU A 821 13.67 12.13 39.15
N GLN A 822 13.45 12.31 40.45
CA GLN A 822 14.47 12.20 41.48
C GLN A 822 15.13 10.81 41.53
N LYS A 823 14.42 9.76 41.06
CA LYS A 823 14.97 8.40 40.97
C LYS A 823 15.97 8.24 39.82
N PHE A 824 15.96 9.13 38.82
CA PHE A 824 17.04 9.21 37.82
C PHE A 824 18.23 10.00 38.36
N SER A 825 18.00 11.25 38.79
CA SER A 825 18.94 12.05 39.57
C SER A 825 18.27 13.32 40.08
N ALA A 826 18.82 13.89 41.15
CA ALA A 826 18.40 15.21 41.65
C ALA A 826 18.57 16.32 40.60
N ARG A 827 19.55 16.18 39.68
CA ARG A 827 19.80 17.15 38.61
C ARG A 827 18.71 17.13 37.54
N VAL A 828 18.29 15.94 37.09
CA VAL A 828 17.20 15.80 36.11
C VAL A 828 15.90 16.39 36.67
N GLN A 829 15.60 16.12 37.94
CA GLN A 829 14.44 16.72 38.60
C GLN A 829 14.51 18.24 38.65
N ARG A 830 15.67 18.85 38.95
CA ARG A 830 15.82 20.32 38.96
C ARG A 830 15.65 20.94 37.57
N GLN A 831 16.15 20.27 36.52
CA GLN A 831 16.08 20.78 35.15
C GLN A 831 14.67 20.67 34.55
N ILE A 832 13.98 19.55 34.77
CA ILE A 832 12.66 19.29 34.15
C ILE A 832 11.51 19.73 35.07
N GLY A 833 11.72 19.74 36.38
CA GLY A 833 10.70 20.02 37.39
C GLY A 833 9.92 18.77 37.79
N ARG A 834 8.60 18.91 37.97
CA ARG A 834 7.71 17.83 38.40
C ARG A 834 6.87 17.33 37.22
N ILE A 835 6.92 16.01 36.96
CA ILE A 835 6.02 15.33 36.02
C ILE A 835 4.96 14.59 36.84
N ASN A 836 3.74 15.15 36.91
CA ASN A 836 2.63 14.58 37.68
C ASN A 836 1.32 14.77 36.92
N ARG A 837 0.69 13.67 36.52
CA ARG A 837 -0.49 13.64 35.64
C ARG A 837 -0.36 14.53 34.41
N THR A 838 0.86 14.62 33.87
CA THR A 838 1.18 15.42 32.70
C THR A 838 0.64 14.71 31.45
N PRO A 839 -0.10 15.39 30.56
CA PRO A 839 -0.53 14.81 29.29
C PRO A 839 0.66 14.31 28.48
N ILE A 840 0.51 13.14 27.88
CA ILE A 840 1.52 12.57 26.99
C ILE A 840 1.27 13.08 25.57
N THR A 841 2.30 13.62 24.93
CA THR A 841 2.23 14.14 23.56
C THR A 841 2.57 13.09 22.52
N GLY A 842 3.36 12.07 22.87
CA GLY A 842 3.70 10.96 21.98
C GLY A 842 4.05 9.68 22.73
N ILE A 843 3.66 8.53 22.16
CA ILE A 843 4.06 7.20 22.64
C ILE A 843 4.41 6.32 21.45
N GLU A 844 5.50 5.56 21.57
CA GLU A 844 5.89 4.51 20.64
C GLU A 844 6.20 3.21 21.38
N LEU A 845 5.84 2.07 20.79
CA LEU A 845 6.25 0.75 21.24
C LEU A 845 7.04 0.08 20.13
N HIS A 846 8.21 -0.43 20.49
CA HIS A 846 9.10 -1.17 19.61
C HIS A 846 9.34 -2.57 20.17
N VAL A 847 9.38 -3.58 19.30
CA VAL A 847 9.50 -4.99 19.68
C VAL A 847 10.53 -5.70 18.83
N ILE A 848 11.14 -6.75 19.38
CA ILE A 848 12.03 -7.66 18.66
C ILE A 848 11.32 -8.98 18.46
N SER A 849 11.44 -9.55 17.26
CA SER A 849 10.84 -10.85 16.96
C SER A 849 11.44 -11.93 17.86
N ASN A 850 10.59 -12.73 18.53
CA ASN A 850 11.02 -13.86 19.36
C ASN A 850 11.84 -14.93 18.61
N ARG A 851 11.92 -14.86 17.27
CA ARG A 851 12.73 -15.75 16.43
C ARG A 851 14.15 -15.23 16.20
N ASP A 852 14.41 -13.95 16.46
CA ASP A 852 15.68 -13.29 16.17
C ASP A 852 16.62 -13.35 17.38
N ARG A 853 17.31 -14.48 17.50
CA ARG A 853 18.23 -14.75 18.64
C ARG A 853 19.37 -13.73 18.75
N ILE A 854 19.87 -13.24 17.62
CA ILE A 854 20.97 -12.27 17.59
C ILE A 854 20.48 -10.93 18.10
N ALA A 855 19.33 -10.45 17.61
CA ALA A 855 18.75 -9.21 18.10
C ALA A 855 18.38 -9.30 19.59
N HIS A 856 17.96 -10.46 20.09
CA HIS A 856 17.76 -10.69 21.53
C HIS A 856 19.06 -10.54 22.32
N GLN A 857 20.14 -11.20 21.91
CA GLN A 857 21.44 -11.09 22.58
C GLN A 857 21.94 -9.64 22.62
N LEU A 858 21.86 -8.94 21.49
CA LEU A 858 22.23 -7.52 21.41
C LEU A 858 21.36 -6.65 22.31
N PHE A 859 20.08 -6.98 22.44
CA PHE A 859 19.15 -6.27 23.31
C PHE A 859 19.42 -6.50 24.81
N ASP A 860 19.79 -7.72 25.17
CA ASP A 860 20.06 -8.09 26.55
C ASP A 860 21.29 -7.37 27.13
N LEU A 861 22.22 -6.92 26.27
CA LEU A 861 23.37 -6.11 26.68
C LEU A 861 22.99 -4.81 27.41
N TRP A 862 21.79 -4.24 27.18
CA TRP A 862 21.34 -3.03 27.91
C TRP A 862 20.97 -3.31 29.37
N PHE A 863 20.70 -4.57 29.72
CA PHE A 863 20.37 -4.99 31.09
C PHE A 863 21.61 -5.40 31.88
N GLU A 864 22.71 -5.72 31.18
CA GLU A 864 24.02 -6.00 31.78
C GLU A 864 24.85 -4.73 32.05
N HIS A 865 24.25 -3.55 31.82
CA HIS A 865 24.91 -2.27 31.97
C HIS A 865 25.24 -1.94 33.44
N VAL A 866 26.53 -1.80 33.76
CA VAL A 866 26.99 -1.28 35.04
C VAL A 866 26.84 0.24 35.05
N PRO A 867 26.04 0.85 35.95
CA PRO A 867 25.88 2.30 36.01
C PRO A 867 27.22 2.96 36.34
N THR A 868 27.87 3.52 35.32
CA THR A 868 29.13 4.26 35.45
C THR A 868 28.86 5.72 35.12
N GLU A 869 28.88 6.59 36.13
CA GLU A 869 28.63 8.04 35.96
C GLU A 869 29.75 8.73 35.17
N ILE A 870 30.93 8.12 35.11
CA ILE A 870 32.14 8.65 34.48
C ILE A 870 32.70 7.60 33.52
N ARG A 871 32.64 7.86 32.21
CA ARG A 871 33.43 7.14 31.20
C ARG A 871 34.73 7.90 30.97
N LEU A 872 35.83 7.37 31.47
CA LEU A 872 37.17 7.84 31.10
C LEU A 872 37.42 7.47 29.63
N LYS A 873 37.82 8.45 28.82
CA LYS A 873 38.26 8.17 27.43
C LYS A 873 39.54 7.35 27.50
N ARG A 874 39.72 6.40 26.57
CA ARG A 874 40.89 5.50 26.51
C ARG A 874 42.23 6.24 26.42
N PHE A 875 42.18 7.51 26.00
CA PHE A 875 43.21 8.53 26.15
C PHE A 875 42.51 9.89 26.35
N GLU A 876 42.95 10.70 27.32
CA GLU A 876 42.93 12.14 27.08
C GLU A 876 43.97 12.40 26.00
N ARG A 877 43.56 12.92 24.85
CA ARG A 877 44.53 13.57 23.97
C ARG A 877 45.03 14.77 24.76
N GLU A 878 46.17 14.64 25.42
CA GLU A 878 47.00 15.80 25.68
C GLU A 878 47.13 16.52 24.34
N LYS A 879 46.76 17.81 24.32
CA LYS A 879 47.06 18.65 23.18
C LYS A 879 48.58 18.72 23.12
N VAL A 880 49.20 17.80 22.38
CA VAL A 880 50.56 17.99 21.93
C VAL A 880 50.51 19.26 21.09
N PRO A 881 51.23 20.34 21.47
CA PRO A 881 51.31 21.50 20.62
C PRO A 881 51.89 21.04 19.30
N TYR A 882 51.12 21.21 18.22
CA TYR A 882 51.65 21.07 16.87
C TYR A 882 52.75 22.13 16.74
N ARG A 883 54.02 21.72 16.80
CA ARG A 883 55.14 22.60 16.50
C ARG A 883 55.30 22.59 14.99
N VAL A 884 55.07 23.75 14.41
CA VAL A 884 55.33 24.05 13.01
C VAL A 884 56.85 23.96 12.78
N ASN A 885 57.31 23.39 11.66
CA ASN A 885 58.74 23.31 11.35
C ASN A 885 59.34 24.72 11.33
N ASP A 886 60.53 24.90 11.89
CA ASP A 886 61.28 26.17 11.84
C ASP A 886 62.65 25.99 11.17
N ILE A 887 63.39 27.08 10.96
CA ILE A 887 64.69 27.03 10.25
C ILE A 887 65.73 26.12 10.91
N ALA A 888 65.58 25.80 12.20
CA ALA A 888 66.47 24.87 12.89
C ALA A 888 66.20 23.40 12.52
N ASP A 889 65.03 23.12 11.95
CA ASP A 889 64.62 21.79 11.48
C ASP A 889 65.08 21.49 10.04
N VAL A 890 65.72 22.45 9.37
CA VAL A 890 66.24 22.29 8.00
C VAL A 890 67.47 21.40 7.99
N ASP A 891 67.41 20.29 7.24
CA ASP A 891 68.59 19.53 6.88
C ASP A 891 69.35 20.24 5.75
N TRP A 892 70.40 20.98 6.12
CA TRP A 892 71.19 21.73 5.15
C TRP A 892 72.05 20.84 4.25
N ASP A 893 72.28 19.58 4.62
CA ASP A 893 73.07 18.65 3.81
C ASP A 893 72.31 18.19 2.56
N THR A 894 70.98 18.35 2.53
CA THR A 894 70.14 18.04 1.37
C THR A 894 69.99 19.21 0.38
N HIS A 895 70.59 20.37 0.68
CA HIS A 895 70.47 21.59 -0.11
C HIS A 895 71.85 22.07 -0.64
N PRO A 896 71.89 22.85 -1.73
CA PRO A 896 73.15 23.44 -2.20
C PRO A 896 73.80 24.31 -1.12
N GLY A 897 75.11 24.18 -0.89
CA GLY A 897 75.81 24.87 0.20
C GLY A 897 75.62 26.39 0.24
N TRP A 898 75.47 27.03 -0.94
CA TRP A 898 75.22 28.47 -1.03
C TRP A 898 73.89 28.91 -0.42
N LEU A 899 72.90 28.01 -0.31
CA LEU A 899 71.56 28.32 0.18
C LEU A 899 71.57 28.59 1.68
N LYS A 900 72.40 27.85 2.43
CA LYS A 900 72.60 28.07 3.87
C LYS A 900 73.18 29.45 4.15
N ASP A 901 74.11 29.91 3.32
CA ASP A 901 74.80 31.20 3.47
C ASP A 901 73.88 32.40 3.20
N VAL A 902 72.76 32.18 2.50
CA VAL A 902 71.72 33.20 2.27
C VAL A 902 70.95 33.48 3.55
N PHE A 903 70.57 32.45 4.30
CA PHE A 903 69.78 32.62 5.52
C PHE A 903 70.63 33.02 6.74
N PHE A 904 71.89 32.59 6.79
CA PHE A 904 72.75 32.79 7.94
C PHE A 904 74.02 33.60 7.64
N ILE A 905 74.53 34.26 8.67
CA ILE A 905 75.89 34.80 8.71
C ILE A 905 76.69 34.07 9.78
N GLU A 906 77.89 33.59 9.43
CA GLU A 906 78.78 32.99 10.42
C GLU A 906 79.48 34.08 11.23
N ARG A 907 79.17 34.15 12.53
CA ARG A 907 79.92 34.99 13.47
C ARG A 907 80.79 34.14 14.38
N ARG A 908 82.07 34.52 14.47
CA ARG A 908 83.01 33.89 15.39
C ARG A 908 82.80 34.46 16.79
N THR A 909 82.40 33.61 17.73
CA THR A 909 82.24 34.00 19.13
C THR A 909 83.61 34.19 19.80
N ARG A 910 83.66 34.91 20.93
CA ARG A 910 84.92 35.18 21.67
C ARG A 910 85.64 33.91 22.17
N ILE A 911 85.00 32.74 22.10
CA ILE A 911 85.53 31.45 22.57
C ILE A 911 85.97 30.56 21.38
N GLY A 912 85.87 31.04 20.13
CA GLY A 912 86.31 30.31 18.95
C GLY A 912 85.25 29.41 18.30
N GLU A 913 84.03 29.33 18.84
CA GLU A 913 82.88 28.63 18.23
C GLU A 913 82.21 29.52 17.17
N PHE A 914 81.83 28.93 16.03
CA PHE A 914 81.05 29.57 14.99
C PHE A 914 79.57 29.48 15.33
N LYS A 915 78.88 30.63 15.39
CA LYS A 915 77.42 30.70 15.58
C LYS A 915 76.79 31.24 14.30
N LEU A 916 75.76 30.54 13.81
CA LEU A 916 74.93 30.95 12.70
C LEU A 916 73.87 31.92 13.24
N ASP A 917 73.99 33.21 12.92
CA ASP A 917 72.96 34.20 13.23
C ASP A 917 72.11 34.47 11.97
N PRO A 918 70.77 34.58 12.08
CA PRO A 918 69.91 34.94 10.95
C PRO A 918 70.24 36.35 10.44
N ARG A 919 70.19 36.56 9.12
CA ARG A 919 70.50 37.85 8.49
C ARG A 919 69.41 38.90 8.73
N SER A 920 69.80 40.17 8.72
CA SER A 920 68.86 41.29 8.69
C SER A 920 68.20 41.41 7.30
N GLU A 921 67.03 42.05 7.18
CA GLU A 921 66.32 42.26 5.90
C GLU A 921 67.25 42.77 4.78
N ASN A 922 68.05 43.79 5.07
CA ASN A 922 68.97 44.38 4.09
C ASN A 922 70.11 43.41 3.71
N ASP A 923 70.66 42.67 4.67
CA ASP A 923 71.73 41.70 4.41
C ASP A 923 71.21 40.49 3.64
N PHE A 924 69.98 40.06 3.91
CA PHE A 924 69.32 38.96 3.22
C PHE A 924 69.02 39.34 1.77
N ILE A 925 68.41 40.51 1.54
CA ILE A 925 68.12 41.03 0.20
C ILE A 925 69.41 41.20 -0.61
N HIS A 926 70.48 41.75 -0.02
CA HIS A 926 71.77 41.91 -0.71
C HIS A 926 72.39 40.56 -1.15
N GLN A 927 72.17 39.46 -0.43
CA GLN A 927 72.63 38.13 -0.88
C GLN A 927 71.81 37.57 -2.06
N LEU A 928 70.62 38.12 -2.29
CA LEU A 928 69.68 37.68 -3.32
C LEU A 928 69.78 38.51 -4.61
N GLU A 929 70.36 39.71 -4.58
CA GLU A 929 70.46 40.63 -5.74
C GLU A 929 71.18 40.01 -6.96
N ASP A 930 72.21 39.20 -6.71
CA ASP A 930 72.99 38.52 -7.76
C ASP A 930 72.47 37.11 -8.11
N LYS A 931 71.35 36.67 -7.53
CA LYS A 931 70.81 35.31 -7.72
C LYS A 931 69.92 35.24 -8.95
N THR A 932 70.02 34.10 -9.64
CA THR A 932 69.11 33.79 -10.74
C THR A 932 67.69 33.54 -10.22
N PRO A 933 66.66 33.74 -11.06
CA PRO A 933 65.26 33.49 -10.72
C PRO A 933 64.99 32.09 -10.17
N ASP A 934 65.64 31.05 -10.71
CA ASP A 934 65.50 29.67 -10.23
C ASP A 934 66.15 29.48 -8.84
N GLN A 935 67.18 30.26 -8.54
CA GLN A 935 67.79 30.29 -7.20
C GLN A 935 66.91 31.06 -6.20
N LEU A 936 66.21 32.11 -6.63
CA LEU A 936 65.21 32.78 -5.80
C LEU A 936 64.04 31.85 -5.46
N ASP A 937 63.59 31.02 -6.41
CA ASP A 937 62.57 29.99 -6.16
C ASP A 937 63.04 28.98 -5.10
N GLN A 938 64.28 28.50 -5.16
CA GLN A 938 64.83 27.60 -4.13
C GLN A 938 64.85 28.22 -2.74
N VAL A 939 65.15 29.52 -2.63
CA VAL A 939 65.11 30.26 -1.36
C VAL A 939 63.66 30.35 -0.84
N MET A 940 62.70 30.66 -1.73
CA MET A 940 61.29 30.74 -1.37
C MET A 940 60.69 29.37 -1.02
N GLU A 941 61.14 28.27 -1.63
CA GLU A 941 60.71 26.89 -1.31
C GLU A 941 61.11 26.53 0.12
N VAL A 942 62.37 26.76 0.48
CA VAL A 942 62.84 26.54 1.86
C VAL A 942 62.12 27.47 2.84
N ALA A 943 61.92 28.74 2.49
CA ALA A 943 61.20 29.65 3.37
C ALA A 943 59.74 29.23 3.61
N LEU A 944 59.07 28.66 2.60
CA LEU A 944 57.70 28.18 2.73
C LEU A 944 57.60 26.87 3.54
N ASP A 945 58.48 25.90 3.27
CA ASP A 945 58.46 24.58 3.93
C ASP A 945 58.78 24.64 5.44
N TYR A 946 59.53 25.67 5.85
CA TYR A 946 59.96 25.90 7.22
C TYR A 946 59.40 27.19 7.83
N HIS A 947 58.33 27.73 7.24
CA HIS A 947 57.49 28.80 7.81
C HIS A 947 58.25 30.11 8.16
N LEU A 948 59.18 30.50 7.29
CA LEU A 948 59.98 31.73 7.37
C LEU A 948 59.28 32.85 6.59
N ASP A 949 58.17 33.35 7.15
CA ASP A 949 57.30 34.31 6.47
C ASP A 949 58.03 35.61 6.09
N ASN A 950 58.95 36.10 6.93
CA ASN A 950 59.68 37.35 6.67
C ASN A 950 60.63 37.20 5.47
N GLU A 951 61.43 36.14 5.46
CA GLU A 951 62.39 35.81 4.40
C GLU A 951 61.66 35.50 3.09
N LEU A 952 60.51 34.81 3.16
CA LEU A 952 59.61 34.59 2.03
C LEU A 952 59.09 35.93 1.49
N PHE A 953 58.63 36.85 2.34
CA PHE A 953 58.18 38.18 1.93
C PHE A 953 59.30 39.01 1.32
N TRP A 954 60.53 38.97 1.86
CA TRP A 954 61.67 39.70 1.33
C TRP A 954 62.11 39.17 -0.04
N ALA A 955 62.25 37.84 -0.18
CA ALA A 955 62.60 37.20 -1.45
C ALA A 955 61.54 37.44 -2.54
N PHE A 956 60.26 37.36 -2.17
CA PHE A 956 59.17 37.68 -3.08
C PHE A 956 59.11 39.16 -3.45
N SER A 957 59.43 40.07 -2.52
CA SER A 957 59.50 41.52 -2.78
C SER A 957 60.57 41.82 -3.85
N LEU A 958 61.75 41.21 -3.76
CA LEU A 958 62.80 41.34 -4.77
C LEU A 958 62.34 40.80 -6.14
N THR A 959 61.67 39.65 -6.14
CA THR A 959 61.09 39.05 -7.36
C THR A 959 60.03 39.95 -7.99
N ALA A 960 59.19 40.59 -7.17
CA ALA A 960 58.16 41.53 -7.60
C ALA A 960 58.73 42.89 -8.07
N SER A 961 59.95 43.25 -7.68
CA SER A 961 60.60 44.50 -8.13
C SER A 961 61.31 44.36 -9.48
N GLN A 962 61.43 43.16 -10.04
CA GLN A 962 62.05 42.94 -11.36
C GLN A 962 61.03 43.18 -12.50
N VAL A 963 61.24 44.24 -13.30
CA VAL A 963 60.40 44.57 -14.46
C VAL A 963 61.10 44.13 -15.76
N PRO A 964 60.42 43.39 -16.68
CA PRO A 964 59.02 42.97 -16.65
C PRO A 964 58.75 41.81 -15.69
N LEU A 965 57.57 41.85 -15.03
CA LEU A 965 57.15 40.81 -14.08
C LEU A 965 57.05 39.43 -14.75
N ARG A 966 57.67 38.43 -14.11
CA ARG A 966 57.61 37.02 -14.51
C ARG A 966 56.27 36.41 -14.10
N ARG A 967 55.31 36.39 -15.04
CA ARG A 967 53.92 36.04 -14.75
C ARG A 967 53.73 34.70 -14.06
N ASP A 968 54.38 33.65 -14.54
CA ASP A 968 54.21 32.30 -13.99
C ASP A 968 54.80 32.17 -12.59
N GLN A 969 55.94 32.82 -12.34
CA GLN A 969 56.63 32.81 -11.04
C GLN A 969 55.82 33.58 -9.98
N ILE A 970 55.38 34.80 -10.27
CA ILE A 970 54.54 35.60 -9.36
C ILE A 970 53.23 34.86 -9.03
N ARG A 971 52.57 34.27 -10.04
CA ARG A 971 51.32 33.53 -9.83
C ARG A 971 51.50 32.29 -8.97
N ARG A 972 52.52 31.47 -9.26
CA ARG A 972 52.82 30.23 -8.52
C ARG A 972 52.98 30.52 -7.03
N TRP A 973 53.75 31.55 -6.68
CA TRP A 973 54.03 31.87 -5.29
C TRP A 973 52.83 32.45 -4.56
N MET A 974 52.07 33.37 -5.17
CA MET A 974 50.81 33.86 -4.58
C MET A 974 49.80 32.73 -4.35
N ASP A 975 49.66 31.79 -5.30
CA ASP A 975 48.71 30.68 -5.15
C ASP A 975 49.15 29.67 -4.07
N SER A 976 50.46 29.54 -3.86
CA SER A 976 51.07 28.67 -2.83
C SER A 976 51.03 29.28 -1.43
N HIS A 977 51.27 30.60 -1.30
CA HIS A 977 51.17 31.36 -0.06
C HIS A 977 50.39 32.66 -0.29
N PRO A 978 49.04 32.64 -0.12
CA PRO A 978 48.16 33.76 -0.44
C PRO A 978 48.54 35.13 0.14
N PRO A 979 49.08 35.25 1.36
CA PRO A 979 49.51 36.55 1.92
C PRO A 979 50.53 37.33 1.08
N LEU A 980 51.29 36.66 0.18
CA LEU A 980 52.23 37.33 -0.73
C LEU A 980 51.56 38.35 -1.64
N VAL A 981 50.24 38.26 -1.86
CA VAL A 981 49.47 39.28 -2.59
C VAL A 981 49.63 40.68 -1.99
N PHE A 982 49.78 40.80 -0.67
CA PHE A 982 49.96 42.08 -0.01
C PHE A 982 51.36 42.67 -0.21
N VAL A 983 52.37 41.82 -0.44
CA VAL A 983 53.70 42.27 -0.86
C VAL A 983 53.63 42.85 -2.28
N LEU A 984 52.92 42.17 -3.19
CA LEU A 984 52.72 42.67 -4.55
C LEU A 984 51.97 44.01 -4.57
N LEU A 985 50.91 44.14 -3.76
CA LEU A 985 50.16 45.40 -3.59
C LEU A 985 50.96 46.49 -2.89
N ARG A 986 52.02 46.15 -2.15
CA ARG A 986 52.94 47.14 -1.55
C ARG A 986 53.95 47.65 -2.58
N VAL A 987 54.48 46.77 -3.42
CA VAL A 987 55.41 47.13 -4.51
C VAL A 987 54.70 47.93 -5.59
N PHE A 988 53.46 47.55 -5.91
CA PHE A 988 52.59 48.24 -6.87
C PHE A 988 51.28 48.68 -6.18
N PRO A 989 51.29 49.82 -5.47
CA PRO A 989 50.12 50.31 -4.76
C PRO A 989 48.94 50.59 -5.70
N PRO A 990 47.69 50.25 -5.29
CA PRO A 990 46.50 50.63 -6.04
C PRO A 990 46.40 52.15 -6.25
N LEU A 991 45.92 52.56 -7.43
CA LEU A 991 45.66 53.95 -7.78
C LEU A 991 44.49 54.50 -6.94
N GLU A 992 44.49 55.77 -6.59
CA GLU A 992 43.46 56.36 -5.72
C GLU A 992 42.18 56.78 -6.47
N ASP A 993 42.30 57.19 -7.75
CA ASP A 993 41.15 57.67 -8.54
C ASP A 993 41.22 57.25 -10.04
N PRO A 994 40.45 56.24 -10.49
CA PRO A 994 39.59 55.36 -9.67
C PRO A 994 40.41 54.29 -8.92
N PRO A 995 39.91 53.80 -7.76
CA PRO A 995 40.52 52.74 -6.95
C PRO A 995 40.75 51.46 -7.75
N SER A 996 41.95 51.28 -8.29
CA SER A 996 42.25 50.23 -9.27
C SER A 996 43.71 49.77 -9.25
N LEU A 997 43.95 48.57 -9.77
CA LEU A 997 45.29 48.03 -9.95
C LEU A 997 46.07 48.77 -11.06
N PRO A 998 47.36 49.08 -10.87
CA PRO A 998 48.20 49.69 -11.90
C PRO A 998 48.46 48.74 -13.09
N LEU A 999 48.89 49.29 -14.24
CA LEU A 999 49.03 48.57 -15.52
C LEU A 999 49.93 47.33 -15.42
N GLU A 1000 50.96 47.39 -14.59
CA GLU A 1000 51.94 46.33 -14.34
C GLU A 1000 51.30 45.10 -13.69
N THR A 1001 50.28 45.29 -12.84
CA THR A 1001 49.60 44.21 -12.11
C THR A 1001 48.25 43.82 -12.70
N ALA A 1002 47.74 44.57 -13.69
CA ALA A 1002 46.48 44.27 -14.38
C ALA A 1002 46.34 42.81 -14.87
N PRO A 1003 47.39 42.14 -15.40
CA PRO A 1003 47.30 40.73 -15.81
C PRO A 1003 46.98 39.74 -14.67
N PHE A 1004 47.18 40.14 -13.41
CA PHE A 1004 46.98 39.29 -12.22
C PHE A 1004 45.68 39.61 -11.47
N THR A 1005 44.79 40.44 -12.03
CA THR A 1005 43.57 40.93 -11.34
C THR A 1005 42.79 39.80 -10.64
N ARG A 1006 42.53 38.69 -11.33
CA ARG A 1006 41.81 37.54 -10.76
C ARG A 1006 42.59 36.87 -9.62
N ASN A 1007 43.88 36.58 -9.85
CA ASN A 1007 44.75 35.96 -8.85
C ASN A 1007 44.91 36.83 -7.61
N ILE A 1008 44.97 38.15 -7.76
CA ILE A 1008 45.02 39.09 -6.64
C ILE A 1008 43.74 38.99 -5.81
N LEU A 1009 42.57 39.03 -6.43
CA LEU A 1009 41.28 38.94 -5.73
C LEU A 1009 41.09 37.61 -5.00
N GLU A 1010 41.39 36.49 -5.66
CA GLU A 1010 41.27 35.16 -5.04
C GLU A 1010 42.22 35.01 -3.84
N ASN A 1011 43.46 35.49 -3.95
CA ASN A 1011 44.44 35.38 -2.87
C ASN A 1011 44.20 36.38 -1.72
N ILE A 1012 43.57 37.53 -1.95
CA ILE A 1012 43.09 38.41 -0.87
C ILE A 1012 42.03 37.70 -0.02
N ILE A 1013 41.07 37.01 -0.65
CA ILE A 1013 40.03 36.23 0.04
C ILE A 1013 40.66 35.05 0.79
N ARG A 1014 41.55 34.30 0.14
CA ARG A 1014 42.24 33.16 0.78
C ARG A 1014 43.10 33.58 1.98
N SER A 1015 43.58 34.83 1.99
CA SER A 1015 44.35 35.41 3.10
C SER A 1015 43.48 35.95 4.25
N ALA A 1016 42.16 36.05 4.07
CA ALA A 1016 41.27 36.72 5.01
C ALA A 1016 41.30 36.10 6.42
N ASN A 1017 41.45 34.77 6.52
CA ASN A 1017 41.54 34.10 7.83
C ASN A 1017 42.75 34.53 8.65
N THR A 1018 43.85 34.93 7.99
CA THR A 1018 45.11 35.31 8.63
C THR A 1018 45.18 36.82 8.83
N LEU A 1019 44.76 37.60 7.83
CA LEU A 1019 44.99 39.05 7.77
C LEU A 1019 43.74 39.90 8.07
N GLY A 1020 42.56 39.28 8.16
CA GLY A 1020 41.31 39.91 8.60
C GLY A 1020 41.01 41.24 7.91
N ILE A 1021 41.14 42.33 8.66
CA ILE A 1021 40.85 43.71 8.22
C ILE A 1021 41.65 44.11 6.98
N ALA A 1022 42.90 43.67 6.85
CA ALA A 1022 43.72 44.02 5.69
C ALA A 1022 43.10 43.51 4.38
N SER A 1023 42.45 42.35 4.40
CA SER A 1023 41.73 41.82 3.23
C SER A 1023 40.52 42.67 2.85
N LEU A 1024 39.78 43.22 3.83
CA LEU A 1024 38.66 44.12 3.56
C LEU A 1024 39.14 45.42 2.90
N VAL A 1025 40.16 46.06 3.48
CA VAL A 1025 40.75 47.30 2.96
C VAL A 1025 41.34 47.10 1.56
N ALA A 1026 41.99 45.96 1.32
CA ALA A 1026 42.53 45.64 0.01
C ALA A 1026 41.44 45.50 -1.06
N LEU A 1027 40.31 44.85 -0.75
CA LEU A 1027 39.17 44.72 -1.67
C LEU A 1027 38.55 46.09 -1.99
N GLU A 1028 38.41 46.97 -1.00
CA GLU A 1028 37.89 48.33 -1.21
C GLU A 1028 38.79 49.15 -2.15
N LYS A 1029 40.11 49.07 -1.97
CA LYS A 1029 41.11 49.81 -2.78
C LYS A 1029 41.22 49.34 -4.23
N ILE A 1030 40.64 48.20 -4.59
CA ILE A 1030 40.58 47.67 -5.97
C ILE A 1030 39.14 47.50 -6.46
N SER A 1031 38.21 48.26 -5.87
CA SER A 1031 36.78 48.21 -6.18
C SER A 1031 36.46 48.41 -7.67
N ALA A 1032 37.20 49.26 -8.39
CA ALA A 1032 36.98 49.45 -9.82
C ALA A 1032 37.33 48.21 -10.66
N ASN A 1033 38.25 47.36 -10.18
CA ASN A 1033 38.52 46.05 -10.80
C ASN A 1033 37.40 45.06 -10.51
N ILE A 1034 36.84 45.04 -9.29
CA ILE A 1034 35.72 44.18 -8.88
C ILE A 1034 34.45 44.52 -9.68
N ALA A 1035 34.19 45.81 -9.88
CA ALA A 1035 33.08 46.32 -10.69
C ALA A 1035 33.11 45.82 -12.15
N ARG A 1036 34.30 45.62 -12.72
CA ARG A 1036 34.51 45.21 -14.11
C ARG A 1036 34.48 43.69 -14.32
N LEU A 1037 34.32 42.89 -13.26
CA LEU A 1037 34.28 41.43 -13.36
C LEU A 1037 33.02 40.93 -14.07
N SER A 1038 33.18 39.91 -14.91
CA SER A 1038 32.03 39.20 -15.48
C SER A 1038 31.15 38.58 -14.37
N SER A 1039 29.88 38.33 -14.67
CA SER A 1039 28.96 37.70 -13.71
C SER A 1039 29.47 36.34 -13.22
N ARG A 1040 30.16 35.58 -14.07
CA ARG A 1040 30.75 34.30 -13.70
C ARG A 1040 31.89 34.47 -12.70
N GLU A 1041 32.84 35.35 -12.98
CA GLU A 1041 34.00 35.58 -12.11
C GLU A 1041 33.60 36.13 -10.74
N TYR A 1042 32.54 36.96 -10.70
CA TYR A 1042 32.02 37.47 -9.44
C TYR A 1042 31.32 36.38 -8.61
N LEU A 1043 30.50 35.53 -9.24
CA LEU A 1043 29.90 34.39 -8.54
C LEU A 1043 30.96 33.41 -8.01
N ASP A 1044 32.04 33.19 -8.76
CA ASP A 1044 33.18 32.38 -8.33
C ASP A 1044 33.85 32.98 -7.05
N LEU A 1045 34.01 34.31 -6.98
CA LEU A 1045 34.55 34.98 -5.79
C LEU A 1045 33.62 34.91 -4.56
N LEU A 1046 32.30 35.04 -4.78
CA LEU A 1046 31.32 34.86 -3.71
C LEU A 1046 31.35 33.42 -3.16
N TRP A 1047 31.44 32.45 -4.06
CA TRP A 1047 31.57 31.04 -3.70
C TRP A 1047 32.87 30.75 -2.96
N LEU A 1048 33.99 31.31 -3.41
CA LEU A 1048 35.28 31.21 -2.75
C LEU A 1048 35.23 31.81 -1.34
N THR A 1049 34.60 32.97 -1.17
CA THR A 1049 34.43 33.61 0.15
C THR A 1049 33.66 32.70 1.11
N ALA A 1050 32.51 32.18 0.66
CA ALA A 1050 31.67 31.29 1.47
C ALA A 1050 32.36 29.96 1.83
N SER A 1051 33.27 29.49 0.98
CA SER A 1051 33.93 28.18 1.13
C SER A 1051 35.26 28.24 1.89
N SER A 1052 35.95 29.40 1.88
CA SER A 1052 37.33 29.51 2.39
C SER A 1052 37.48 30.33 3.67
N VAL A 1053 36.55 31.24 3.98
CA VAL A 1053 36.64 32.10 5.17
C VAL A 1053 35.90 31.44 6.34
N ARG A 1054 36.61 31.22 7.46
CA ARG A 1054 36.14 30.42 8.60
C ARG A 1054 35.24 31.19 9.56
N SER A 1055 35.48 32.50 9.71
CA SER A 1055 34.70 33.36 10.60
C SER A 1055 33.40 33.78 9.92
N MET A 1056 32.26 33.46 10.53
CA MET A 1056 30.94 33.83 10.00
C MET A 1056 30.79 35.35 9.84
N GLN A 1057 31.34 36.12 10.79
CA GLN A 1057 31.31 37.59 10.73
C GLN A 1057 32.17 38.11 9.56
N LEU A 1058 33.38 37.57 9.38
CA LEU A 1058 34.28 38.00 8.32
C LEU A 1058 33.76 37.61 6.92
N VAL A 1059 33.12 36.44 6.78
CA VAL A 1059 32.42 36.05 5.54
C VAL A 1059 31.37 37.11 5.20
N GLN A 1060 30.56 37.52 6.18
CA GLN A 1060 29.50 38.50 5.96
C GLN A 1060 30.08 39.87 5.56
N GLU A 1061 31.12 40.34 6.24
CA GLU A 1061 31.80 41.61 5.93
C GLU A 1061 32.40 41.61 4.52
N ILE A 1062 33.10 40.54 4.12
CA ILE A 1062 33.68 40.43 2.77
C ILE A 1062 32.58 40.41 1.70
N MET A 1063 31.50 39.68 1.93
CA MET A 1063 30.38 39.61 0.97
C MET A 1063 29.69 40.98 0.81
N PHE A 1064 29.60 41.77 1.88
CA PHE A 1064 29.11 43.15 1.80
C PHE A 1064 30.06 44.05 0.99
N VAL A 1065 31.37 44.03 1.28
CA VAL A 1065 32.34 44.82 0.53
C VAL A 1065 32.32 44.47 -0.97
N LEU A 1066 32.27 43.18 -1.32
CA LEU A 1066 32.17 42.73 -2.71
C LEU A 1066 30.89 43.23 -3.39
N ASN A 1067 29.76 43.20 -2.68
CA ASN A 1067 28.50 43.71 -3.18
C ASN A 1067 28.52 45.23 -3.40
N ASP A 1068 29.07 45.99 -2.45
CA ASP A 1068 29.12 47.46 -2.51
C ASP A 1068 30.06 47.94 -3.64
N CYS A 1069 31.18 47.24 -3.84
CA CYS A 1069 32.10 47.47 -4.97
C CYS A 1069 31.40 47.26 -6.32
N ARG A 1070 30.46 46.31 -6.42
CA ARG A 1070 29.72 46.04 -7.66
C ARG A 1070 28.51 46.97 -7.82
N ALA A 1071 27.88 47.40 -6.73
CA ALA A 1071 26.72 48.28 -6.73
C ALA A 1071 27.06 49.71 -7.20
N THR A 1072 28.24 50.22 -6.83
CA THR A 1072 28.73 51.55 -7.23
C THR A 1072 28.97 51.71 -8.75
N SER A 1073 29.06 50.61 -9.50
CA SER A 1073 29.14 50.61 -10.97
C SER A 1073 27.80 50.77 -11.70
N ASN A 1074 26.66 50.72 -10.98
CA ASN A 1074 25.34 50.60 -11.60
C ASN A 1074 24.66 51.92 -11.99
N ASP A 1075 25.35 53.07 -11.91
CA ASP A 1075 24.83 54.38 -12.29
C ASP A 1075 24.94 54.70 -13.79
N GLN A 1076 25.31 53.74 -14.64
CA GLN A 1076 25.25 53.89 -16.10
C GLN A 1076 23.91 53.41 -16.68
N SER A 1077 23.35 54.26 -17.55
CA SER A 1077 22.07 54.12 -18.26
C SER A 1077 21.74 52.69 -18.69
N ALA A 1078 20.50 52.28 -18.40
CA ALA A 1078 19.93 50.98 -18.78
C ALA A 1078 20.05 50.63 -20.28
N ALA A 1079 20.23 51.62 -21.15
CA ALA A 1079 20.40 51.42 -22.59
C ALA A 1079 21.73 50.72 -22.95
N ALA A 1080 22.80 50.91 -22.17
CA ALA A 1080 24.10 50.27 -22.44
C ALA A 1080 24.17 48.81 -21.97
N ARG A 1081 23.20 48.33 -21.17
CA ARG A 1081 23.16 46.95 -20.65
C ARG A 1081 22.70 45.91 -21.66
N TYR A 1082 22.13 46.31 -22.80
CA TYR A 1082 21.56 45.36 -23.77
C TYR A 1082 22.53 44.97 -24.91
N GLU A 1083 23.69 45.62 -25.03
CA GLU A 1083 24.64 45.41 -26.14
C GLU A 1083 26.02 44.84 -25.73
N ARG A 1084 26.19 44.30 -24.51
CA ARG A 1084 27.44 43.62 -24.09
C ARG A 1084 27.26 42.20 -23.62
#